data_AF-A0A919Z6U9-F1
#
_entry.id   AF-A0A919Z6U9-F1
#
_cell.length_a   1.000
_cell.length_b   1.000
_cell.length_c   1.000
_cell.angle_alpha   90.00
_cell.angle_beta   90.00
_cell.angle_gamma   90.00
#
_symmetry.space_group_name_H-M   'P 1'
#
loop_
_entity.id
_entity.type
_entity.pdbx_description
1 polymer ?
#
loop_
_entity_poly.entity_id
_entity_poly.type
_entity_poly.pdbx_seq_one_letter_code
_entity_poly.pdbx_strand_id
1 'polypeptide(L)'
;MKVSRLLRHLPLLLMAALFCSLFPTPGFAATRSLTSPSVTGTVYGDNAVTLTTYGGGDLIEVEAAPIDITVDVTGPRKPINYIDQDVTGITDFLALFTTEFSAQVTVPRTAVAVQVDSASRVTQVINPSVNGAPPVWTGPTELPVLPGGYVLLANDDSWANKTFKQYLAKNFKVGDTIKLRRNGTVVPVTDLMTGRGPVPRLALEGSTILTVTEPSVPVKGKVVNYTAGESYELTMNGQPAALAADGSFQTNVPLASGPNYIDVAIKKNGVEEDKQSIVVFYKKPDTAPKEVILWIDQGTNIFRLQTAENVRDMMAQAKDAGVTGVALDVKGVEGFAAYKKNDLTGRPHISEMTAPTRKGASPHIDLLEEFIKAGHEVGIKVHAAFNIFAEGSIVNNEFGLLNRHLDWEERVYRPEDGGKILRLRDSSIARTALLAFVNPANDDVRAFELLNIEEVLKNYDVDGIVLDRARYDNEYADFSDVSRAKFEAFLAAKGKQLRQWPQDVYSFSGSTRVNGPLLNDWWEFRSQTIKTFTDEVRALVDRYKAVKSKPIQASAYVGSWFETYYLNGVNWGSPNFRYDPRLGFPEQSLYTPDYAKTGYTDNLDFLMIGTYQTTIEEIEQHITYGNIVTNGELPMYAGISLANIQSPPLQRTVFQTGLKNSSGLMLFDYSQVNWPIVKASIQDKDYVKDYQLGMSVPANREQFIEGDEYNVSRNENQINVFTPAYGNTTATSTFGVEAIVDGSGKVTTVVNQKPALTWNWNVKDPNNSVIPAGGFVISALDESGVRTKRQLVARTYNAGDDARAAVLSGYSVYNGSSTPAATLDLKGRVEVLGKGTAEVRLNGQPAAVLATGEFKGSVPLALGANPIEISVYVDGWKTNSKTITVTRTQNVLTAIEADASSYRLKAGERRKLALNAVYEDGSRLPIADGASFQSAASNVANVEADGTIVARNVGETTVTAVYQGKSVTVQVKVVQLKSLSTAVELDLKAGDSKQIELLGVYTDGVTERIRNASYTSSKPKTATVDESGTIRALKPGVTWVTAEAQGKSIEIKVKVFNKNSNADISSYEDEDEQ
;
A
#
# COMPACT_ATOMS: atom_id res chain seq x y z
N MET A 1 -9.40 62.76 -2.82
CA MET A 1 -8.58 62.22 -1.70
C MET A 1 -9.33 61.02 -1.15
N LYS A 2 -9.07 59.73 -1.46
CA LYS A 2 -7.85 58.86 -1.39
C LYS A 2 -7.34 58.76 0.08
N VAL A 3 -7.08 57.62 0.77
CA VAL A 3 -6.82 56.19 0.47
C VAL A 3 -6.80 55.32 1.79
N SER A 4 -7.25 54.05 1.68
CA SER A 4 -6.98 52.72 2.34
C SER A 4 -6.64 52.41 3.84
N ARG A 5 -7.31 51.33 4.32
CA ARG A 5 -6.96 50.13 5.16
C ARG A 5 -5.48 49.77 5.46
N LEU A 6 -5.19 49.08 6.61
CA LEU A 6 -4.44 47.79 6.78
C LEU A 6 -4.20 47.32 8.27
N LEU A 7 -4.55 46.03 8.60
CA LEU A 7 -3.90 44.99 9.49
C LEU A 7 -3.75 45.18 11.03
N ARG A 8 -3.69 44.20 11.99
CA ARG A 8 -3.80 42.70 12.19
C ARG A 8 -3.59 42.40 13.72
N HIS A 9 -4.28 41.51 14.47
CA HIS A 9 -4.27 40.01 14.67
C HIS A 9 -3.32 39.37 15.74
N LEU A 10 -3.94 38.60 16.69
CA LEU A 10 -3.62 37.31 17.41
C LEU A 10 -2.51 37.21 18.49
N PRO A 11 -2.48 36.20 19.44
CA PRO A 11 -2.90 34.77 19.28
C PRO A 11 -3.62 33.98 20.42
N LEU A 12 -3.93 32.71 20.09
CA LEU A 12 -4.68 31.59 20.72
C LEU A 12 -3.86 30.28 20.54
N LEU A 13 -3.88 29.28 21.43
CA LEU A 13 -3.34 27.90 21.21
C LEU A 13 -3.77 26.87 22.29
N LEU A 14 -4.61 25.86 21.93
CA LEU A 14 -4.44 24.38 22.12
C LEU A 14 -5.75 23.60 21.79
N MET A 15 -5.58 22.35 21.32
CA MET A 15 -6.53 21.23 21.12
C MET A 15 -7.13 20.92 19.73
N ALA A 16 -6.82 19.67 19.31
CA ALA A 16 -7.50 18.70 18.43
C ALA A 16 -7.34 18.79 16.89
N ALA A 17 -6.83 17.69 16.33
CA ALA A 17 -6.69 17.37 14.91
C ALA A 17 -7.95 16.67 14.36
N LEU A 18 -8.63 17.29 13.38
CA LEU A 18 -9.24 16.63 12.23
C LEU A 18 -9.43 17.68 11.11
N PHE A 19 -8.73 17.44 10.00
CA PHE A 19 -8.74 18.07 8.66
C PHE A 19 -8.71 19.61 8.49
N CYS A 20 -7.53 20.05 8.04
CA CYS A 20 -7.24 21.33 7.40
C CYS A 20 -8.06 21.59 6.12
N SER A 21 -8.66 22.77 6.03
CA SER A 21 -8.47 23.73 4.91
C SER A 21 -9.26 25.02 5.21
N LEU A 22 -8.70 26.19 4.82
CA LEU A 22 -9.10 27.60 5.07
C LEU A 22 -8.23 28.24 6.16
N PHE A 23 -7.21 29.08 5.88
CA PHE A 23 -7.26 30.40 5.24
C PHE A 23 -5.89 30.83 4.62
N PRO A 24 -5.85 31.68 3.57
CA PRO A 24 -4.61 32.26 2.99
C PRO A 24 -4.46 33.78 3.27
N THR A 25 -3.24 34.32 3.35
CA THR A 25 -2.92 35.75 3.05
C THR A 25 -1.40 35.94 2.74
N PRO A 26 -0.90 37.08 2.20
CA PRO A 26 -0.61 37.29 0.77
C PRO A 26 0.89 37.65 0.49
N GLY A 27 1.29 37.65 -0.79
CA GLY A 27 2.69 37.61 -1.22
C GLY A 27 3.37 38.94 -1.55
N PHE A 28 4.57 38.85 -2.15
CA PHE A 28 5.11 39.77 -3.16
C PHE A 28 6.27 39.10 -3.93
N ALA A 29 6.39 39.44 -5.21
CA ALA A 29 7.18 38.76 -6.23
C ALA A 29 8.47 39.53 -6.59
N ALA A 30 9.50 38.82 -7.09
CA ALA A 30 10.38 39.31 -8.16
C ALA A 30 11.25 38.19 -8.80
N THR A 31 11.07 38.08 -10.12
CA THR A 31 11.80 37.42 -11.22
C THR A 31 13.33 37.24 -11.16
N ARG A 32 13.87 36.08 -11.62
CA ARG A 32 14.55 35.90 -12.95
C ARG A 32 15.17 34.49 -13.14
N SER A 33 15.09 34.05 -14.40
CA SER A 33 15.56 32.82 -15.07
C SER A 33 17.05 32.46 -14.94
N LEU A 34 17.39 31.15 -14.87
CA LEU A 34 18.14 30.38 -15.91
C LEU A 34 18.52 28.94 -15.45
N THR A 35 18.13 27.96 -16.30
CA THR A 35 18.80 26.66 -16.63
C THR A 35 19.05 25.55 -15.59
N SER A 36 18.42 24.39 -15.86
CA SER A 36 18.67 23.01 -15.38
C SER A 36 20.09 22.48 -15.72
N PRO A 37 20.64 21.37 -15.15
CA PRO A 37 19.93 20.08 -14.96
C PRO A 37 20.24 19.23 -13.69
N SER A 38 19.25 18.35 -13.40
CA SER A 38 19.34 16.94 -12.98
C SER A 38 19.69 16.51 -11.53
N VAL A 39 18.67 15.86 -10.94
CA VAL A 39 18.59 14.77 -9.93
C VAL A 39 19.07 15.05 -8.49
N THR A 40 18.13 15.18 -7.54
CA THR A 40 17.84 14.23 -6.43
C THR A 40 16.87 14.89 -5.43
N GLY A 41 16.04 14.08 -4.77
CA GLY A 41 14.77 14.46 -4.17
C GLY A 41 14.80 15.55 -3.09
N THR A 42 13.67 16.24 -2.96
CA THR A 42 13.46 17.25 -1.90
C THR A 42 12.05 17.10 -1.34
N VAL A 43 12.01 16.78 -0.05
CA VAL A 43 10.84 16.75 0.82
C VAL A 43 10.60 18.18 1.35
N TYR A 44 9.38 18.68 1.25
CA TYR A 44 8.82 19.80 2.01
C TYR A 44 7.44 19.29 2.49
N GLY A 45 6.99 19.41 3.73
CA GLY A 45 7.37 20.26 4.84
C GLY A 45 6.07 20.86 5.38
N ASP A 46 5.51 20.27 6.44
CA ASP A 46 4.43 20.89 7.22
C ASP A 46 4.74 20.75 8.72
N ASN A 47 4.51 21.87 9.41
CA ASN A 47 5.01 22.15 10.75
C ASN A 47 4.30 21.33 11.84
N ALA A 48 4.89 20.22 12.23
CA ALA A 48 4.82 19.73 13.59
C ALA A 48 6.21 19.95 14.21
N VAL A 49 6.30 20.78 15.25
CA VAL A 49 7.47 20.73 16.13
C VAL A 49 7.42 19.34 16.76
N THR A 50 8.26 18.44 16.25
CA THR A 50 8.57 17.17 16.90
C THR A 50 9.06 17.51 18.30
N LEU A 51 8.20 17.30 19.29
CA LEU A 51 8.62 17.23 20.68
C LEU A 51 9.39 15.92 20.84
N THR A 52 10.67 15.93 20.49
CA THR A 52 11.62 14.96 21.05
C THR A 52 11.73 15.27 22.54
N THR A 53 10.80 14.75 23.32
CA THR A 53 11.01 14.59 24.76
C THR A 53 12.03 13.47 24.90
N TYR A 54 13.30 13.85 24.99
CA TYR A 54 14.30 12.98 25.59
C TYR A 54 13.80 12.60 26.99
N GLY A 55 13.71 11.29 27.22
CA GLY A 55 12.95 10.72 28.33
C GLY A 55 13.41 11.19 29.71
N GLY A 56 12.49 11.23 30.67
CA GLY A 56 12.75 11.19 32.12
C GLY A 56 13.69 12.22 32.75
N GLY A 57 14.28 13.13 31.97
CA GLY A 57 15.17 14.20 32.42
C GLY A 57 14.45 15.52 32.57
N ASP A 58 15.06 16.45 33.30
CA ASP A 58 14.50 17.78 33.49
C ASP A 58 14.35 18.52 32.14
N LEU A 59 13.18 19.12 31.89
CA LEU A 59 12.99 20.06 30.79
C LEU A 59 13.82 21.31 31.06
N ILE A 60 14.88 21.50 30.29
CA ILE A 60 15.71 22.70 30.35
C ILE A 60 15.27 23.68 29.27
N GLU A 61 14.95 24.91 29.68
CA GLU A 61 14.55 25.98 28.76
C GLU A 61 15.42 27.21 28.98
N VAL A 62 15.62 27.98 27.91
CA VAL A 62 16.04 29.38 28.03
C VAL A 62 14.82 30.28 27.87
N GLU A 63 14.66 31.23 28.78
CA GLU A 63 13.69 32.33 28.72
C GLU A 63 14.43 33.62 28.36
N ALA A 64 14.01 34.26 27.26
CA ALA A 64 14.46 35.58 26.86
C ALA A 64 13.89 36.68 27.79
N ALA A 65 14.35 37.92 27.66
CA ALA A 65 13.75 39.03 28.39
C ALA A 65 12.27 39.22 28.00
N PRO A 66 11.38 39.65 28.93
CA PRO A 66 9.99 39.95 28.60
C PRO A 66 9.90 41.03 27.51
N ILE A 67 8.96 40.85 26.58
CA ILE A 67 8.71 41.82 25.49
C ILE A 67 8.20 43.15 26.08
N ASP A 68 7.37 43.08 27.12
CA ASP A 68 6.94 44.23 27.92
C ASP A 68 6.64 43.79 29.36
N ILE A 69 7.53 44.16 30.28
CA ILE A 69 7.45 43.87 31.72
C ILE A 69 6.18 44.42 32.40
N THR A 70 5.50 45.40 31.80
CA THR A 70 4.25 45.96 32.34
C THR A 70 3.01 45.16 31.95
N VAL A 71 3.14 44.25 30.98
CA VAL A 71 2.07 43.39 30.46
C VAL A 71 2.28 41.93 30.89
N ASP A 72 3.51 41.42 30.82
CA ASP A 72 3.89 40.10 31.28
C ASP A 72 5.33 40.13 31.83
N VAL A 73 5.53 39.53 33.00
CA VAL A 73 6.84 39.44 33.66
C VAL A 73 7.68 38.26 33.15
N THR A 74 7.12 37.44 32.25
CA THR A 74 7.77 36.31 31.60
C THR A 74 8.08 36.60 30.14
N GLY A 75 9.26 36.17 29.69
CA GLY A 75 9.65 36.27 28.28
C GLY A 75 9.38 35.00 27.48
N PRO A 76 9.53 35.07 26.15
CA PRO A 76 9.49 33.89 25.29
C PRO A 76 10.44 32.80 25.80
N ARG A 77 10.01 31.55 25.73
CA ARG A 77 10.80 30.38 26.16
C ARG A 77 11.10 29.44 25.00
N LYS A 78 12.19 28.70 25.11
CA LYS A 78 12.49 27.60 24.19
C LYS A 78 13.28 26.48 24.87
N PRO A 79 12.92 25.20 24.61
CA PRO A 79 13.69 24.06 25.09
C PRO A 79 15.12 24.05 24.54
N ILE A 80 16.07 23.66 25.40
CA ILE A 80 17.47 23.41 25.05
C ILE A 80 17.60 21.92 24.75
N ASN A 81 17.98 21.58 23.51
CA ASN A 81 18.12 20.21 23.02
C ASN A 81 19.40 19.54 23.52
N TYR A 82 20.49 20.29 23.66
CA TYR A 82 21.81 19.75 23.99
C TYR A 82 22.56 20.66 24.98
N ILE A 83 23.27 20.07 25.94
CA ILE A 83 24.13 20.78 26.88
C ILE A 83 25.52 20.15 26.82
N ASP A 84 26.54 20.97 26.55
CA ASP A 84 27.95 20.57 26.50
C ASP A 84 28.21 19.33 25.64
N GLN A 85 27.55 19.27 24.48
CA GLN A 85 27.63 18.15 23.53
C GLN A 85 28.09 18.64 22.17
N ASP A 86 28.93 17.86 21.48
CA ASP A 86 29.29 18.14 20.09
C ASP A 86 28.06 18.03 19.19
N VAL A 87 27.71 19.14 18.55
CA VAL A 87 26.55 19.29 17.65
C VAL A 87 26.96 19.26 16.17
N THR A 88 28.19 18.87 15.86
CA THR A 88 28.68 18.77 14.49
C THR A 88 27.83 17.79 13.68
N GLY A 89 27.28 18.26 12.55
CA GLY A 89 26.42 17.46 11.68
C GLY A 89 24.96 17.37 12.12
N ILE A 90 24.59 17.93 13.28
CA ILE A 90 23.21 18.02 13.73
C ILE A 90 22.56 19.29 13.16
N THR A 91 21.36 19.13 12.60
CA THR A 91 20.48 20.23 12.15
C THR A 91 19.24 20.27 13.04
N ASP A 92 18.66 21.46 13.23
CA ASP A 92 17.46 21.73 14.04
C ASP A 92 17.65 21.58 15.54
N PHE A 93 18.46 22.46 16.12
CA PHE A 93 18.76 22.43 17.54
C PHE A 93 18.92 23.82 18.15
N LEU A 94 18.75 23.86 19.47
CA LEU A 94 19.25 24.86 20.38
C LEU A 94 20.11 24.16 21.44
N ALA A 95 21.39 24.53 21.53
CA ALA A 95 22.35 23.94 22.44
C ALA A 95 22.91 24.99 23.40
N LEU A 96 23.36 24.56 24.58
CA LEU A 96 24.04 25.37 25.58
C LEU A 96 25.44 24.82 25.80
N PHE A 97 26.43 25.70 25.76
CA PHE A 97 27.84 25.38 25.97
C PHE A 97 28.40 26.18 27.13
N THR A 98 29.00 25.48 28.09
CA THR A 98 29.72 26.02 29.24
C THR A 98 31.21 25.79 29.07
N THR A 99 31.99 26.28 30.04
CA THR A 99 33.44 26.02 30.10
C THR A 99 33.77 24.55 30.31
N GLU A 100 32.80 23.70 30.66
CA GLU A 100 33.01 22.26 30.79
C GLU A 100 33.19 21.58 29.44
N PHE A 101 32.53 22.07 28.38
CA PHE A 101 32.74 21.57 27.03
C PHE A 101 34.04 22.07 26.40
N SER A 102 34.23 23.39 26.38
CA SER A 102 35.39 24.05 25.78
C SER A 102 35.50 25.50 26.27
N ALA A 103 36.71 26.07 26.23
CA ALA A 103 36.93 27.49 26.50
C ALA A 103 36.33 28.41 25.43
N GLN A 104 36.03 27.88 24.24
CA GLN A 104 35.41 28.61 23.13
C GLN A 104 34.56 27.68 22.26
N VAL A 105 33.55 28.23 21.60
CA VAL A 105 32.66 27.54 20.66
C VAL A 105 32.80 28.16 19.28
N THR A 106 33.05 27.33 18.27
CA THR A 106 33.01 27.74 16.87
C THR A 106 31.56 27.90 16.43
N VAL A 107 31.14 29.12 16.11
CA VAL A 107 29.81 29.43 15.55
C VAL A 107 29.88 29.33 14.03
N PRO A 108 29.23 28.35 13.38
CA PRO A 108 29.21 28.25 11.92
C PRO A 108 28.52 29.45 11.28
N ARG A 109 28.86 29.74 10.02
CA ARG A 109 28.33 30.89 9.28
C ARG A 109 26.80 30.99 9.28
N THR A 110 26.10 29.85 9.27
CA THR A 110 24.64 29.77 9.17
C THR A 110 23.92 29.61 10.52
N ALA A 111 24.65 29.69 11.63
CA ALA A 111 24.12 29.53 12.98
C ALA A 111 23.97 30.88 13.69
N VAL A 112 23.21 30.89 14.78
CA VAL A 112 23.03 32.06 15.66
C VAL A 112 23.53 31.68 17.04
N ALA A 113 24.32 32.55 17.67
CA ALA A 113 24.81 32.30 19.02
C ALA A 113 24.59 33.49 19.95
N VAL A 114 24.38 33.22 21.24
CA VAL A 114 24.21 34.24 22.29
C VAL A 114 25.21 33.92 23.40
N GLN A 115 26.17 34.81 23.64
CA GLN A 115 27.11 34.73 24.75
C GLN A 115 26.51 35.40 25.98
N VAL A 116 26.64 34.74 27.13
CA VAL A 116 26.02 35.12 28.39
C VAL A 116 27.07 35.06 29.49
N ASP A 117 27.13 36.09 30.34
CA ASP A 117 28.05 36.13 31.49
C ASP A 117 27.50 35.43 32.75
N SER A 118 28.30 35.41 33.80
CA SER A 118 27.95 34.79 35.10
C SER A 118 26.82 35.50 35.85
N ALA A 119 26.44 36.72 35.45
CA ALA A 119 25.28 37.44 35.97
C ALA A 119 24.01 37.18 35.13
N SER A 120 24.05 36.21 34.21
CA SER A 120 22.97 35.89 33.26
C SER A 120 22.64 37.05 32.33
N ARG A 121 23.63 37.88 31.97
CA ARG A 121 23.48 38.98 31.02
C ARG A 121 24.08 38.63 29.67
N VAL A 122 23.35 38.96 28.60
CA VAL A 122 23.83 38.78 27.24
C VAL A 122 24.95 39.77 26.96
N THR A 123 26.14 39.27 26.62
CA THR A 123 27.32 40.09 26.31
C THR A 123 27.53 40.24 24.80
N GLN A 124 27.12 39.24 24.02
CA GLN A 124 27.28 39.24 22.57
C GLN A 124 26.21 38.38 21.89
N VAL A 125 25.75 38.80 20.71
CA VAL A 125 24.88 37.99 19.83
C VAL A 125 25.54 37.91 18.46
N ILE A 126 25.84 36.69 18.00
CA ILE A 126 26.38 36.41 16.66
C ILE A 126 25.21 36.14 15.72
N ASN A 127 25.25 36.79 14.54
CA ASN A 127 24.18 36.76 13.54
C ASN A 127 22.79 37.14 14.12
N PRO A 128 22.64 38.33 14.73
CA PRO A 128 21.35 38.80 15.25
C PRO A 128 20.37 39.14 14.12
N SER A 129 19.06 39.11 14.43
CA SER A 129 18.01 39.61 13.55
C SER A 129 17.78 41.10 13.79
N VAL A 130 17.75 41.89 12.71
CA VAL A 130 17.37 43.30 12.76
C VAL A 130 15.93 43.43 12.26
N ASN A 131 15.02 43.95 13.09
CA ASN A 131 13.59 44.13 12.77
C ASN A 131 12.86 42.86 12.30
N GLY A 132 13.28 41.68 12.79
CA GLY A 132 12.67 40.39 12.43
C GLY A 132 13.13 39.81 11.09
N ALA A 133 14.02 40.50 10.36
CA ALA A 133 14.60 40.02 9.11
C ALA A 133 15.64 38.89 9.32
N PRO A 134 15.92 38.05 8.30
CA PRO A 134 17.01 37.10 8.36
C PRO A 134 18.35 37.77 8.70
N PRO A 135 19.19 37.17 9.57
CA PRO A 135 20.52 37.69 9.88
C PRO A 135 21.40 37.84 8.65
N VAL A 136 22.35 38.78 8.72
CA VAL A 136 23.49 38.79 7.81
C VAL A 136 24.48 37.74 8.30
N TRP A 137 24.51 36.61 7.61
CA TRP A 137 25.30 35.43 7.99
C TRP A 137 26.81 35.67 7.89
N THR A 138 27.45 35.81 9.05
CA THR A 138 28.90 35.95 9.23
C THR A 138 29.48 34.73 9.95
N GLY A 139 30.75 34.42 9.71
CA GLY A 139 31.47 33.31 10.33
C GLY A 139 32.27 32.44 9.36
N PRO A 140 32.93 31.37 9.85
CA PRO A 140 32.87 30.88 11.23
C PRO A 140 33.44 31.90 12.22
N THR A 141 32.85 31.97 13.42
CA THR A 141 33.27 32.89 14.48
C THR A 141 33.59 32.11 15.73
N GLU A 142 34.83 32.22 16.21
CA GLU A 142 35.19 31.70 17.52
C GLU A 142 34.62 32.60 18.62
N LEU A 143 33.75 32.04 19.45
CA LEU A 143 33.09 32.76 20.53
C LEU A 143 33.55 32.17 21.86
N PRO A 144 34.30 32.92 22.71
CA PRO A 144 34.75 32.40 23.99
C PRO A 144 33.56 32.11 24.91
N VAL A 145 33.68 31.09 25.75
CA VAL A 145 32.74 30.87 26.85
C VAL A 145 33.28 31.60 28.08
N LEU A 146 32.55 32.61 28.57
CA LEU A 146 33.02 33.45 29.68
C LEU A 146 33.06 32.65 31.00
N PRO A 147 34.00 32.93 31.91
CA PRO A 147 34.06 32.28 33.21
C PRO A 147 32.74 32.41 33.99
N GLY A 148 32.13 31.29 34.36
CA GLY A 148 30.83 31.22 35.03
C GLY A 148 29.62 31.58 34.15
N GLY A 149 29.84 31.85 32.86
CA GLY A 149 28.83 32.10 31.85
C GLY A 149 28.64 30.92 30.89
N TYR A 150 27.95 31.16 29.78
CA TYR A 150 27.65 30.14 28.76
C TYR A 150 27.40 30.75 27.38
N VAL A 151 27.38 29.90 26.35
CA VAL A 151 27.00 30.23 24.97
C VAL A 151 25.80 29.40 24.58
N LEU A 152 24.73 30.04 24.13
CA LEU A 152 23.64 29.38 23.42
C LEU A 152 23.97 29.35 21.94
N LEU A 153 23.79 28.22 21.27
CA LEU A 153 24.00 28.06 19.83
C LEU A 153 22.77 27.41 19.22
N ALA A 154 22.22 28.01 18.17
CA ALA A 154 21.10 27.44 17.43
C ALA A 154 21.43 27.30 15.95
N ASN A 155 21.00 26.19 15.37
CA ASN A 155 21.06 25.96 13.93
C ASN A 155 19.82 25.21 13.44
N ASP A 156 19.35 25.55 12.24
CA ASP A 156 18.29 24.86 11.51
C ASP A 156 18.52 25.05 10.01
N ASP A 157 17.91 24.20 9.18
CA ASP A 157 18.09 24.24 7.73
C ASP A 157 17.18 25.27 7.02
N SER A 158 16.22 25.88 7.74
CA SER A 158 15.23 26.78 7.16
C SER A 158 14.86 27.92 8.09
N TRP A 159 15.34 29.13 7.76
CA TRP A 159 14.91 30.34 8.45
C TRP A 159 13.41 30.60 8.31
N ALA A 160 12.74 30.18 7.23
CA ALA A 160 11.32 30.50 7.02
C ALA A 160 10.38 29.60 7.84
N ASN A 161 10.75 28.33 7.98
CA ASN A 161 9.82 27.29 8.47
C ASN A 161 10.21 26.76 9.85
N LYS A 162 11.46 26.98 10.29
CA LYS A 162 11.95 26.51 11.58
C LYS A 162 12.33 27.68 12.48
N THR A 163 12.25 27.44 13.77
CA THR A 163 12.23 28.52 14.77
C THR A 163 13.45 28.51 15.68
N PHE A 164 14.43 27.63 15.50
CA PHE A 164 15.59 27.52 16.40
C PHE A 164 16.49 28.75 16.27
N LYS A 165 16.97 29.04 15.07
CA LYS A 165 17.78 30.23 14.77
C LYS A 165 16.99 31.52 14.98
N GLN A 166 15.72 31.52 14.54
CA GLN A 166 14.86 32.69 14.71
C GLN A 166 14.70 33.07 16.18
N TYR A 167 14.58 32.08 17.07
CA TYR A 167 14.36 32.33 18.48
C TYR A 167 15.53 33.08 19.11
N LEU A 168 16.77 32.60 18.93
CA LEU A 168 17.94 33.33 19.45
C LEU A 168 18.13 34.68 18.75
N ALA A 169 17.96 34.74 17.43
CA ALA A 169 18.25 35.95 16.67
C ALA A 169 17.28 37.10 16.94
N LYS A 170 16.00 36.80 17.23
CA LYS A 170 14.94 37.82 17.40
C LYS A 170 14.77 38.27 18.85
N ASN A 171 15.03 37.39 19.83
CA ASN A 171 14.61 37.62 21.22
C ASN A 171 15.75 38.04 22.17
N PHE A 172 17.00 38.10 21.72
CA PHE A 172 18.16 38.42 22.58
C PHE A 172 18.93 39.62 22.05
N LYS A 173 19.30 40.52 22.94
CA LYS A 173 20.09 41.74 22.69
C LYS A 173 21.17 41.89 23.77
N VAL A 174 22.27 42.55 23.42
CA VAL A 174 23.34 42.84 24.40
C VAL A 174 22.78 43.67 25.55
N GLY A 175 23.02 43.21 26.78
CA GLY A 175 22.52 43.80 28.02
C GLY A 175 21.25 43.14 28.58
N ASP A 176 20.57 42.29 27.81
CA ASP A 176 19.39 41.57 28.30
C ASP A 176 19.75 40.65 29.47
N THR A 177 18.91 40.63 30.51
CA THR A 177 18.98 39.62 31.57
C THR A 177 18.04 38.48 31.22
N ILE A 178 18.58 37.27 31.13
CA ILE A 178 17.85 36.08 30.68
C ILE A 178 17.83 35.03 31.77
N LYS A 179 16.95 34.03 31.66
CA LYS A 179 16.79 32.99 32.68
C LYS A 179 16.96 31.62 32.05
N LEU A 180 17.66 30.73 32.73
CA LEU A 180 17.58 29.30 32.47
C LEU A 180 16.51 28.72 33.40
N ARG A 181 15.74 27.77 32.90
CA ARG A 181 14.72 27.09 33.68
C ARG A 181 14.91 25.60 33.63
N ARG A 182 14.67 24.94 34.75
CA ARG A 182 14.60 23.50 34.93
C ARG A 182 13.20 23.15 35.41
N ASN A 183 12.43 22.44 34.60
CA ASN A 183 11.03 22.12 34.85
C ASN A 183 10.20 23.35 35.28
N GLY A 184 10.42 24.48 34.59
CA GLY A 184 9.76 25.76 34.89
C GLY A 184 10.36 26.58 36.04
N THR A 185 11.27 26.03 36.86
CA THR A 185 11.95 26.76 37.95
C THR A 185 13.21 27.46 37.42
N VAL A 186 13.43 28.73 37.78
CA VAL A 186 14.65 29.45 37.38
C VAL A 186 15.87 28.86 38.10
N VAL A 187 16.89 28.49 37.34
CA VAL A 187 18.15 27.93 37.87
C VAL A 187 19.35 28.70 37.31
N PRO A 188 20.46 28.82 38.07
CA PRO A 188 21.72 29.31 37.52
C PRO A 188 22.33 28.28 36.56
N VAL A 189 23.21 28.72 35.65
CA VAL A 189 23.92 27.80 34.74
C VAL A 189 24.77 26.78 35.50
N THR A 190 25.23 27.12 36.71
CA THR A 190 25.98 26.20 37.58
C THR A 190 25.20 24.95 37.96
N ASP A 191 23.86 24.99 37.97
CA ASP A 191 23.03 23.81 38.23
C ASP A 191 22.99 22.86 37.03
N LEU A 192 23.41 23.34 35.85
CA LEU A 192 23.57 22.56 34.62
C LEU A 192 25.03 22.13 34.40
N MET A 193 25.94 22.55 35.27
CA MET A 193 27.37 22.23 35.27
C MET A 193 27.68 21.22 36.37
N THR A 194 28.75 20.44 36.21
CA THR A 194 29.14 19.40 37.18
C THR A 194 30.40 19.75 37.98
N GLY A 195 31.13 20.77 37.56
CA GLY A 195 32.50 21.10 37.96
C GLY A 195 33.55 20.09 37.48
N ARG A 196 33.20 19.08 36.67
CA ARG A 196 34.01 17.87 36.40
C ARG A 196 34.29 17.61 34.91
N GLY A 197 34.06 18.60 34.04
CA GLY A 197 34.23 18.48 32.58
C GLY A 197 32.96 17.98 31.88
N PRO A 198 33.03 17.64 30.57
CA PRO A 198 31.84 17.30 29.78
C PRO A 198 31.07 16.15 30.41
N VAL A 199 29.75 16.32 30.50
CA VAL A 199 28.89 15.30 31.11
C VAL A 199 28.60 14.21 30.07
N PRO A 200 28.88 12.92 30.37
CA PRO A 200 28.52 11.84 29.46
C PRO A 200 27.00 11.74 29.30
N ARG A 201 26.54 11.55 28.06
CA ARG A 201 25.11 11.46 27.71
C ARG A 201 24.79 10.18 26.98
N LEU A 202 23.64 9.58 27.25
CA LEU A 202 23.14 8.41 26.53
C LEU A 202 22.50 8.85 25.21
N ALA A 203 22.88 8.19 24.12
CA ALA A 203 22.21 8.27 22.84
C ALA A 203 21.72 6.86 22.48
N LEU A 204 20.46 6.57 22.83
CA LEU A 204 19.83 5.29 22.52
C LEU A 204 19.49 5.19 21.02
N GLU A 205 19.62 3.98 20.47
CA GLU A 205 19.20 3.69 19.10
C GLU A 205 17.80 3.05 19.06
N GLY A 206 16.94 3.58 18.20
CA GLY A 206 15.57 3.09 18.01
C GLY A 206 14.54 3.74 18.94
N SER A 207 13.29 3.30 18.84
CA SER A 207 12.18 3.83 19.64
C SER A 207 12.37 3.52 21.12
N THR A 208 12.10 4.50 21.98
CA THR A 208 12.11 4.33 23.44
C THR A 208 10.79 3.79 23.99
N ILE A 209 9.76 3.69 23.14
CA ILE A 209 8.44 3.14 23.48
C ILE A 209 8.05 2.18 22.37
N LEU A 210 8.01 0.88 22.67
CA LEU A 210 7.78 -0.15 21.66
C LEU A 210 7.06 -1.39 22.19
N THR A 211 6.36 -2.07 21.29
CA THR A 211 5.81 -3.41 21.51
C THR A 211 6.71 -4.44 20.84
N VAL A 212 7.01 -5.54 21.54
CA VAL A 212 7.80 -6.65 21.02
C VAL A 212 7.09 -7.98 21.23
N THR A 213 7.41 -8.95 20.37
CA THR A 213 6.89 -10.33 20.44
C THR A 213 7.89 -11.34 20.98
N GLU A 214 9.14 -10.92 21.15
CA GLU A 214 10.23 -11.74 21.67
C GLU A 214 10.35 -11.55 23.19
N PRO A 215 10.75 -12.59 23.96
CA PRO A 215 10.91 -12.51 25.41
C PRO A 215 12.15 -11.70 25.87
N SER A 216 12.79 -10.99 24.94
CA SER A 216 13.92 -10.11 25.21
C SER A 216 14.03 -9.04 24.13
N VAL A 217 14.62 -7.89 24.47
CA VAL A 217 14.85 -6.79 23.53
C VAL A 217 16.32 -6.34 23.56
N PRO A 218 16.96 -6.11 22.39
CA PRO A 218 18.27 -5.50 22.36
C PRO A 218 18.16 -4.00 22.69
N VAL A 219 18.76 -3.60 23.81
CA VAL A 219 18.98 -2.20 24.16
C VAL A 219 20.38 -1.81 23.70
N LYS A 220 20.46 -0.85 22.79
CA LYS A 220 21.71 -0.40 22.17
C LYS A 220 21.78 1.11 22.05
N GLY A 221 23.00 1.62 22.01
CA GLY A 221 23.24 3.05 21.92
C GLY A 221 24.71 3.41 22.05
N LYS A 222 24.97 4.69 22.26
CA LYS A 222 26.31 5.24 22.47
C LYS A 222 26.32 6.25 23.61
N VAL A 223 27.41 6.31 24.35
CA VAL A 223 27.69 7.40 25.29
C VAL A 223 28.38 8.53 24.52
N VAL A 224 27.72 9.67 24.42
CA VAL A 224 28.28 10.93 23.89
C VAL A 224 29.10 11.60 24.99
N ASN A 225 30.12 12.39 24.63
CA ASN A 225 31.11 12.96 25.54
C ASN A 225 31.91 11.89 26.33
N TYR A 226 32.11 10.73 25.72
CA TYR A 226 32.89 9.63 26.28
C TYR A 226 34.39 9.85 26.09
N THR A 227 35.17 9.78 27.17
CA THR A 227 36.63 9.93 27.14
C THR A 227 37.33 8.61 27.49
N ALA A 228 38.07 8.04 26.55
CA ALA A 228 38.80 6.79 26.80
C ALA A 228 39.80 6.94 27.96
N GLY A 229 39.73 6.03 28.95
CA GLY A 229 40.62 5.98 30.11
C GLY A 229 40.05 6.58 31.40
N GLU A 230 38.90 7.24 31.36
CA GLU A 230 38.15 7.62 32.57
C GLU A 230 37.22 6.47 33.05
N SER A 231 36.80 6.52 34.31
CA SER A 231 35.94 5.47 34.90
C SER A 231 34.46 5.75 34.61
N TYR A 232 33.90 4.98 33.67
CA TYR A 232 32.48 4.97 33.35
C TYR A 232 31.84 3.65 33.79
N GLU A 233 30.61 3.73 34.31
CA GLU A 233 29.79 2.57 34.64
C GLU A 233 28.43 2.72 33.95
N LEU A 234 28.16 1.89 32.94
CA LEU A 234 26.85 1.78 32.32
C LEU A 234 26.03 0.75 33.11
N THR A 235 24.79 1.10 33.44
CA THR A 235 23.85 0.18 34.10
C THR A 235 22.53 0.10 33.35
N MET A 236 21.89 -1.06 33.38
CA MET A 236 20.54 -1.30 32.92
C MET A 236 19.71 -1.85 34.08
N ASN A 237 18.67 -1.10 34.48
CA ASN A 237 17.91 -1.37 35.71
C ASN A 237 18.82 -1.57 36.94
N GLY A 238 19.89 -0.76 37.02
CA GLY A 238 20.89 -0.82 38.09
C GLY A 238 21.88 -1.98 38.02
N GLN A 239 21.76 -2.89 37.03
CA GLN A 239 22.74 -3.96 36.80
C GLN A 239 23.84 -3.50 35.84
N PRO A 240 25.12 -3.85 36.07
CA PRO A 240 26.20 -3.48 35.16
C PRO A 240 25.97 -3.98 33.73
N ALA A 241 26.21 -3.10 32.75
CA ALA A 241 26.12 -3.40 31.32
C ALA A 241 27.46 -3.11 30.62
N ALA A 242 27.75 -3.85 29.56
CA ALA A 242 29.01 -3.72 28.84
C ALA A 242 29.04 -2.40 28.04
N LEU A 243 30.10 -1.62 28.24
CA LEU A 243 30.41 -0.40 27.49
C LEU A 243 31.72 -0.61 26.72
N ALA A 244 31.68 -0.45 25.41
CA ALA A 244 32.84 -0.61 24.54
C ALA A 244 33.80 0.58 24.66
N ALA A 245 35.04 0.39 24.20
CA ALA A 245 36.09 1.40 24.26
C ALA A 245 35.82 2.66 23.42
N ASP A 246 34.87 2.60 22.47
CA ASP A 246 34.41 3.74 21.66
C ASP A 246 33.12 4.40 22.22
N GLY A 247 32.68 3.97 23.41
CA GLY A 247 31.46 4.43 24.06
C GLY A 247 30.17 3.76 23.55
N SER A 248 30.23 2.83 22.60
CA SER A 248 29.04 2.08 22.16
C SER A 248 28.65 1.00 23.17
N PHE A 249 27.36 0.67 23.23
CA PHE A 249 26.85 -0.41 24.07
C PHE A 249 25.70 -1.15 23.40
N GLN A 250 25.60 -2.45 23.71
CA GLN A 250 24.46 -3.29 23.36
C GLN A 250 24.29 -4.34 24.44
N THR A 251 23.07 -4.54 24.91
CA THR A 251 22.71 -5.60 25.87
C THR A 251 21.31 -6.08 25.57
N ASN A 252 21.13 -7.40 25.58
CA ASN A 252 19.81 -8.00 25.41
C ASN A 252 19.13 -8.11 26.77
N VAL A 253 18.04 -7.38 26.97
CA VAL A 253 17.32 -7.32 28.25
C VAL A 253 16.17 -8.33 28.23
N PRO A 254 16.11 -9.30 29.17
CA PRO A 254 14.99 -10.22 29.26
C PRO A 254 13.71 -9.49 29.72
N LEU A 255 12.56 -9.90 29.22
CA LEU A 255 11.28 -9.25 29.46
C LEU A 255 10.30 -10.16 30.20
N ALA A 256 9.58 -9.59 31.16
CA ALA A 256 8.38 -10.19 31.72
C ALA A 256 7.20 -9.93 30.78
N SER A 257 6.19 -10.81 30.78
CA SER A 257 4.97 -10.59 29.99
C SER A 257 4.29 -9.28 30.41
N GLY A 258 3.86 -8.46 29.45
CA GLY A 258 3.25 -7.16 29.71
C GLY A 258 4.25 -6.00 29.73
N PRO A 259 4.00 -4.91 30.50
CA PRO A 259 4.86 -3.74 30.51
C PRO A 259 6.18 -4.00 31.24
N ASN A 260 7.28 -3.58 30.61
CA ASN A 260 8.62 -3.58 31.16
C ASN A 260 9.17 -2.17 31.04
N TYR A 261 9.87 -1.73 32.07
CA TYR A 261 10.48 -0.42 32.10
C TYR A 261 11.96 -0.58 32.38
N ILE A 262 12.78 -0.07 31.46
CA ILE A 262 14.22 -0.28 31.44
C ILE A 262 14.90 1.08 31.58
N ASP A 263 15.54 1.31 32.71
CA ASP A 263 16.38 2.49 32.89
C ASP A 263 17.81 2.16 32.47
N VAL A 264 18.32 2.92 31.50
CA VAL A 264 19.71 2.93 31.09
C VAL A 264 20.34 4.14 31.77
N ALA A 265 21.36 3.93 32.60
CA ALA A 265 22.05 5.01 33.30
C ALA A 265 23.56 4.91 33.11
N ILE A 266 24.21 6.05 32.94
CA ILE A 266 25.66 6.16 32.86
C ILE A 266 26.17 6.93 34.07
N LYS A 267 27.17 6.36 34.74
CA LYS A 267 27.90 7.01 35.82
C LYS A 267 29.32 7.33 35.40
N LYS A 268 29.84 8.47 35.86
CA LYS A 268 31.26 8.85 35.76
C LYS A 268 31.83 8.99 37.15
N ASN A 269 32.90 8.25 37.44
CA ASN A 269 33.55 8.24 38.76
C ASN A 269 32.55 7.99 39.93
N GLY A 270 31.58 7.11 39.73
CA GLY A 270 30.58 6.72 40.73
C GLY A 270 29.36 7.64 40.88
N VAL A 271 29.28 8.74 40.12
CA VAL A 271 28.12 9.66 40.12
C VAL A 271 27.28 9.43 38.87
N GLU A 272 25.95 9.29 39.01
CA GLU A 272 25.01 9.20 37.87
C GLU A 272 24.97 10.53 37.14
N GLU A 273 25.32 10.49 35.85
CA GLU A 273 25.48 11.68 35.01
C GLU A 273 24.33 11.83 34.01
N ASP A 274 23.77 10.71 33.54
CA ASP A 274 22.60 10.68 32.66
C ASP A 274 21.83 9.36 32.81
N LYS A 275 20.52 9.43 32.60
CA LYS A 275 19.60 8.29 32.66
C LYS A 275 18.47 8.47 31.66
N GLN A 276 18.22 7.45 30.86
CA GLN A 276 17.11 7.37 29.92
C GLN A 276 16.30 6.10 30.14
N SER A 277 14.99 6.17 29.90
CA SER A 277 14.09 5.04 30.07
C SER A 277 13.58 4.53 28.72
N ILE A 278 13.50 3.21 28.61
CA ILE A 278 12.84 2.50 27.51
C ILE A 278 11.63 1.78 28.09
N VAL A 279 10.46 2.00 27.49
CA VAL A 279 9.21 1.35 27.84
C VAL A 279 8.89 0.29 26.79
N VAL A 280 8.79 -0.96 27.23
CA VAL A 280 8.62 -2.11 26.34
C VAL A 280 7.39 -2.88 26.76
N PHE A 281 6.43 -3.04 25.86
CA PHE A 281 5.35 -3.99 26.07
C PHE A 281 5.70 -5.33 25.41
N TYR A 282 5.96 -6.35 26.22
CA TYR A 282 6.14 -7.71 25.71
C TYR A 282 4.76 -8.36 25.53
N LYS A 283 4.31 -8.39 24.29
CA LYS A 283 3.10 -9.11 23.88
C LYS A 283 3.49 -10.52 23.47
N LYS A 284 2.97 -11.53 24.17
CA LYS A 284 3.16 -12.92 23.75
C LYS A 284 2.63 -13.10 22.32
N PRO A 285 3.32 -13.85 21.45
CA PRO A 285 2.83 -14.14 20.12
C PRO A 285 1.42 -14.73 20.18
N ASP A 286 0.49 -14.09 19.47
CA ASP A 286 -0.88 -14.55 19.33
C ASP A 286 -1.01 -15.35 18.04
N THR A 287 -1.54 -16.57 18.13
CA THR A 287 -1.80 -17.45 16.98
C THR A 287 -3.20 -17.26 16.40
N ALA A 288 -4.05 -16.44 17.05
CA ALA A 288 -5.37 -16.12 16.53
C ALA A 288 -5.25 -15.42 15.16
N PRO A 289 -6.15 -15.75 14.20
CA PRO A 289 -6.24 -15.01 12.96
C PRO A 289 -6.45 -13.51 13.23
N LYS A 290 -5.73 -12.66 12.49
CA LYS A 290 -5.93 -11.21 12.57
C LYS A 290 -7.29 -10.84 11.99
N GLU A 291 -8.03 -10.00 12.70
CA GLU A 291 -9.28 -9.42 12.21
C GLU A 291 -9.03 -8.04 11.58
N VAL A 292 -9.78 -7.73 10.54
CA VAL A 292 -9.80 -6.41 9.89
C VAL A 292 -11.24 -5.94 9.85
N ILE A 293 -11.56 -4.91 10.64
CA ILE A 293 -12.87 -4.29 10.70
C ILE A 293 -12.89 -3.05 9.82
N LEU A 294 -13.81 -2.95 8.87
CA LEU A 294 -14.05 -1.71 8.13
C LEU A 294 -15.11 -0.88 8.83
N TRP A 295 -14.82 0.37 9.16
CA TRP A 295 -15.81 1.33 9.67
C TRP A 295 -16.59 1.98 8.52
N ILE A 296 -17.89 2.17 8.73
CA ILE A 296 -18.79 2.85 7.80
C ILE A 296 -19.53 3.95 8.56
N ASP A 297 -19.01 5.17 8.46
CA ASP A 297 -19.62 6.37 9.02
C ASP A 297 -20.94 6.69 8.29
N GLN A 298 -22.00 6.89 9.06
CA GLN A 298 -23.36 7.08 8.55
C GLN A 298 -23.45 8.34 7.68
N GLY A 299 -22.90 9.46 8.15
CA GLY A 299 -23.01 10.74 7.49
C GLY A 299 -22.17 10.84 6.22
N THR A 300 -20.97 10.27 6.23
CA THR A 300 -19.98 10.36 5.15
C THR A 300 -20.34 9.43 4.00
N ASN A 301 -20.93 8.26 4.29
CA ASN A 301 -21.29 7.26 3.27
C ASN A 301 -22.75 7.33 2.83
N ILE A 302 -23.49 8.34 3.33
CA ILE A 302 -24.95 8.46 3.19
C ILE A 302 -25.45 8.40 1.75
N PHE A 303 -24.67 8.89 0.76
CA PHE A 303 -25.05 8.87 -0.66
C PHE A 303 -24.40 7.74 -1.47
N ARG A 304 -23.48 6.98 -0.87
CA ARG A 304 -22.85 5.81 -1.51
C ARG A 304 -23.68 4.54 -1.31
N LEU A 305 -24.43 4.47 -0.20
CA LEU A 305 -25.16 3.26 0.22
C LEU A 305 -26.68 3.50 0.18
N GLN A 306 -27.22 3.57 -1.03
CA GLN A 306 -28.61 3.98 -1.27
C GLN A 306 -29.52 2.81 -1.68
N THR A 307 -28.94 1.69 -2.11
CA THR A 307 -29.65 0.49 -2.54
C THR A 307 -29.03 -0.78 -1.93
N ALA A 308 -29.81 -1.87 -1.89
CA ALA A 308 -29.31 -3.18 -1.46
C ALA A 308 -28.16 -3.72 -2.34
N GLU A 309 -28.15 -3.36 -3.63
CA GLU A 309 -27.06 -3.72 -4.55
C GLU A 309 -25.75 -3.02 -4.17
N ASN A 310 -25.78 -1.72 -3.83
CA ASN A 310 -24.58 -1.00 -3.38
C ASN A 310 -23.97 -1.64 -2.12
N VAL A 311 -24.81 -2.11 -1.19
CA VAL A 311 -24.35 -2.80 0.02
C VAL A 311 -23.74 -4.16 -0.33
N ARG A 312 -24.39 -4.96 -1.18
CA ARG A 312 -23.87 -6.27 -1.61
C ARG A 312 -22.54 -6.17 -2.35
N ASP A 313 -22.41 -5.24 -3.29
CA ASP A 313 -21.17 -5.04 -4.04
C ASP A 313 -20.02 -4.62 -3.11
N MET A 314 -20.29 -3.69 -2.20
CA MET A 314 -19.32 -3.26 -1.19
C MET A 314 -18.88 -4.41 -0.30
N MET A 315 -19.81 -5.25 0.19
CA MET A 315 -19.47 -6.42 1.01
C MET A 315 -18.64 -7.45 0.26
N ALA A 316 -18.95 -7.71 -1.01
CA ALA A 316 -18.16 -8.61 -1.85
C ALA A 316 -16.73 -8.09 -2.03
N GLN A 317 -16.56 -6.79 -2.28
CA GLN A 317 -15.25 -6.14 -2.40
C GLN A 317 -14.49 -6.16 -1.07
N ALA A 318 -15.17 -5.90 0.06
CA ALA A 318 -14.60 -6.01 1.39
C ALA A 318 -14.06 -7.42 1.67
N LYS A 319 -14.85 -8.45 1.34
CA LYS A 319 -14.45 -9.84 1.52
C LYS A 319 -13.23 -10.20 0.68
N ASP A 320 -13.23 -9.83 -0.59
CA ASP A 320 -12.11 -10.07 -1.51
C ASP A 320 -10.82 -9.36 -1.06
N ALA A 321 -10.94 -8.18 -0.44
CA ALA A 321 -9.81 -7.44 0.11
C ALA A 321 -9.24 -8.04 1.41
N GLY A 322 -10.00 -8.91 2.10
CA GLY A 322 -9.59 -9.54 3.35
C GLY A 322 -10.20 -8.90 4.61
N VAL A 323 -11.24 -8.07 4.47
CA VAL A 323 -12.03 -7.57 5.59
C VAL A 323 -12.81 -8.73 6.23
N THR A 324 -12.79 -8.82 7.56
CA THR A 324 -13.42 -9.90 8.33
C THR A 324 -14.69 -9.44 9.05
N GLY A 325 -14.83 -8.14 9.30
CA GLY A 325 -15.99 -7.54 9.93
C GLY A 325 -16.24 -6.11 9.45
N VAL A 326 -17.45 -5.61 9.68
CA VAL A 326 -17.82 -4.21 9.45
C VAL A 326 -18.43 -3.61 10.71
N ALA A 327 -18.15 -2.33 10.96
CA ALA A 327 -18.81 -1.52 11.97
C ALA A 327 -19.64 -0.43 11.26
N LEU A 328 -20.96 -0.60 11.22
CA LEU A 328 -21.86 0.37 10.60
C LEU A 328 -22.41 1.31 11.66
N ASP A 329 -22.30 2.63 11.44
CA ASP A 329 -23.00 3.62 12.27
C ASP A 329 -24.52 3.50 12.09
N VAL A 330 -25.15 2.69 12.96
CA VAL A 330 -26.61 2.52 12.99
C VAL A 330 -27.28 3.73 13.62
N LYS A 331 -26.53 4.49 14.43
CA LYS A 331 -26.91 5.79 14.99
C LYS A 331 -25.75 6.77 14.85
N GLY A 332 -25.86 7.69 13.89
CA GLY A 332 -24.91 8.78 13.68
C GLY A 332 -24.97 9.87 14.76
N VAL A 333 -24.07 10.84 14.66
CA VAL A 333 -24.00 11.99 15.58
C VAL A 333 -25.20 12.94 15.45
N GLU A 334 -25.90 12.93 14.30
CA GLU A 334 -27.13 13.68 14.08
C GLU A 334 -28.32 13.15 14.92
N GLY A 335 -28.23 11.94 15.47
CA GLY A 335 -29.30 11.33 16.28
C GLY A 335 -30.40 10.62 15.49
N PHE A 336 -30.11 10.14 14.27
CA PHE A 336 -31.05 9.39 13.43
C PHE A 336 -30.64 7.92 13.29
N ALA A 337 -31.64 7.04 13.10
CA ALA A 337 -31.43 5.60 12.91
C ALA A 337 -31.26 5.24 11.43
N ALA A 338 -30.22 4.46 11.10
CA ALA A 338 -30.03 3.88 9.77
C ALA A 338 -30.82 2.56 9.56
N TYR A 339 -31.84 2.32 10.39
CA TYR A 339 -32.60 1.09 10.44
C TYR A 339 -34.07 1.40 10.71
N LYS A 340 -35.00 0.52 10.29
CA LYS A 340 -36.45 0.83 10.29
C LYS A 340 -37.24 0.16 11.40
N LYS A 341 -36.81 -1.00 11.88
CA LYS A 341 -37.44 -1.71 13.02
C LYS A 341 -37.01 -1.05 14.33
N ASN A 342 -37.70 0.03 14.70
CA ASN A 342 -37.39 0.88 15.86
C ASN A 342 -38.56 1.05 16.85
N ASP A 343 -39.12 -0.06 17.31
CA ASP A 343 -40.34 -0.11 18.12
C ASP A 343 -40.19 0.27 19.60
N LEU A 344 -38.96 0.42 20.12
CA LEU A 344 -38.69 0.84 21.50
C LEU A 344 -38.41 2.33 21.62
N THR A 345 -37.73 2.93 20.65
CA THR A 345 -37.28 4.34 20.72
C THR A 345 -38.11 5.29 19.88
N GLY A 346 -38.68 4.82 18.76
CA GLY A 346 -39.31 5.69 17.76
C GLY A 346 -38.37 6.77 17.19
N ARG A 347 -37.05 6.52 17.22
CA ARG A 347 -36.02 7.44 16.70
C ARG A 347 -36.25 7.69 15.20
N PRO A 348 -36.20 8.96 14.71
CA PRO A 348 -36.44 9.23 13.30
C PRO A 348 -35.42 8.51 12.42
N HIS A 349 -35.88 8.05 11.26
CA HIS A 349 -35.04 7.37 10.29
C HIS A 349 -34.17 8.38 9.54
N ILE A 350 -32.95 8.01 9.13
CA ILE A 350 -32.00 8.91 8.41
C ILE A 350 -32.62 9.62 7.19
N SER A 351 -33.64 9.02 6.55
CA SER A 351 -34.35 9.63 5.43
C SER A 351 -35.16 10.88 5.78
N GLU A 352 -35.43 11.11 7.06
CA GLU A 352 -36.15 12.26 7.58
C GLU A 352 -35.25 13.48 7.80
N MET A 353 -33.92 13.34 7.66
CA MET A 353 -32.99 14.47 7.72
C MET A 353 -33.35 15.53 6.67
N THR A 354 -33.22 16.80 7.07
CA THR A 354 -33.68 17.94 6.26
C THR A 354 -32.54 18.83 5.78
N ALA A 355 -31.36 18.75 6.42
CA ALA A 355 -30.18 19.49 6.02
C ALA A 355 -29.84 19.24 4.53
N PRO A 356 -29.53 20.27 3.72
CA PRO A 356 -29.26 20.10 2.29
C PRO A 356 -28.14 19.10 1.97
N THR A 357 -27.16 18.95 2.87
CA THR A 357 -26.04 18.00 2.75
C THR A 357 -26.39 16.57 3.17
N ARG A 358 -27.60 16.33 3.69
CA ARG A 358 -28.05 15.04 4.25
C ARG A 358 -29.37 14.53 3.65
N LYS A 359 -30.23 15.43 3.16
CA LYS A 359 -31.56 15.11 2.65
C LYS A 359 -31.50 14.07 1.52
N GLY A 360 -32.38 13.06 1.60
CA GLY A 360 -32.45 11.96 0.62
C GLY A 360 -31.58 10.76 0.96
N ALA A 361 -31.14 10.64 2.21
CA ALA A 361 -30.42 9.49 2.75
C ALA A 361 -31.25 8.20 2.76
N SER A 362 -30.82 7.20 2.00
CA SER A 362 -31.33 5.81 1.97
C SER A 362 -32.85 5.68 2.18
N PRO A 363 -33.71 6.40 1.42
CA PRO A 363 -35.12 6.61 1.78
C PRO A 363 -35.97 5.33 1.78
N HIS A 364 -35.53 4.29 1.08
CA HIS A 364 -36.36 3.12 0.80
C HIS A 364 -35.86 1.82 1.42
N ILE A 365 -34.63 1.78 1.94
CA ILE A 365 -34.03 0.56 2.49
C ILE A 365 -33.89 0.63 4.01
N ASP A 366 -33.89 -0.53 4.66
CA ASP A 366 -33.42 -0.69 6.04
C ASP A 366 -31.92 -1.03 5.95
N LEU A 367 -31.06 -0.03 6.17
CA LEU A 367 -29.65 -0.17 5.83
C LEU A 367 -28.96 -1.26 6.68
N LEU A 368 -29.26 -1.31 7.97
CA LEU A 368 -28.70 -2.34 8.87
C LEU A 368 -29.12 -3.76 8.43
N GLU A 369 -30.38 -3.97 8.09
CA GLU A 369 -30.86 -5.26 7.61
C GLU A 369 -30.14 -5.70 6.32
N GLU A 370 -29.93 -4.79 5.38
CA GLU A 370 -29.22 -5.10 4.13
C GLU A 370 -27.73 -5.39 4.37
N PHE A 371 -27.10 -4.71 5.32
CA PHE A 371 -25.73 -5.01 5.75
C PHE A 371 -25.61 -6.42 6.36
N ILE A 372 -26.55 -6.80 7.23
CA ILE A 372 -26.58 -8.13 7.85
C ILE A 372 -26.71 -9.22 6.80
N LYS A 373 -27.70 -9.11 5.90
CA LYS A 373 -27.91 -10.09 4.83
C LYS A 373 -26.68 -10.24 3.95
N ALA A 374 -26.16 -9.14 3.43
CA ALA A 374 -25.01 -9.14 2.51
C ALA A 374 -23.72 -9.60 3.21
N GLY A 375 -23.48 -9.15 4.44
CA GLY A 375 -22.31 -9.54 5.22
C GLY A 375 -22.31 -11.03 5.54
N HIS A 376 -23.42 -11.57 6.03
CA HIS A 376 -23.53 -13.00 6.34
C HIS A 376 -23.45 -13.88 5.09
N GLU A 377 -23.98 -13.44 3.94
CA GLU A 377 -23.86 -14.13 2.66
C GLU A 377 -22.39 -14.35 2.24
N VAL A 378 -21.51 -13.38 2.48
CA VAL A 378 -20.07 -13.47 2.15
C VAL A 378 -19.17 -13.83 3.35
N GLY A 379 -19.77 -14.11 4.51
CA GLY A 379 -19.05 -14.48 5.73
C GLY A 379 -18.22 -13.33 6.32
N ILE A 380 -18.81 -12.14 6.43
CA ILE A 380 -18.33 -10.95 7.14
C ILE A 380 -19.24 -10.71 8.36
N LYS A 381 -18.63 -10.45 9.52
CA LYS A 381 -19.37 -10.08 10.74
C LYS A 381 -19.92 -8.66 10.64
N VAL A 382 -21.13 -8.41 11.12
CA VAL A 382 -21.75 -7.07 11.13
C VAL A 382 -21.94 -6.58 12.56
N HIS A 383 -21.23 -5.51 12.89
CA HIS A 383 -21.32 -4.82 14.17
C HIS A 383 -22.11 -3.51 14.02
N ALA A 384 -23.10 -3.31 14.90
CA ALA A 384 -23.87 -2.08 14.96
C ALA A 384 -23.15 -1.05 15.85
N ALA A 385 -22.65 0.03 15.24
CA ALA A 385 -21.96 1.13 15.93
C ALA A 385 -22.92 2.25 16.30
N PHE A 386 -22.81 2.72 17.55
CA PHE A 386 -23.66 3.75 18.12
C PHE A 386 -22.80 4.92 18.61
N ASN A 387 -23.10 6.13 18.15
CA ASN A 387 -22.57 7.37 18.72
C ASN A 387 -23.25 7.72 20.05
N ILE A 388 -23.02 6.95 21.10
CA ILE A 388 -23.86 6.87 22.32
C ILE A 388 -24.38 8.22 22.82
N PHE A 389 -23.50 9.14 23.24
CA PHE A 389 -23.94 10.40 23.86
C PHE A 389 -23.90 11.61 22.91
N ALA A 390 -23.57 11.43 21.63
CA ALA A 390 -23.64 12.51 20.64
C ALA A 390 -25.00 12.47 19.92
N GLU A 391 -25.82 13.50 20.09
CA GLU A 391 -27.24 13.53 19.67
C GLU A 391 -27.61 14.77 18.83
N GLY A 392 -26.61 15.46 18.30
CA GLY A 392 -26.82 16.54 17.33
C GLY A 392 -25.56 16.90 16.54
N SER A 393 -25.77 17.31 15.29
CA SER A 393 -24.74 17.91 14.45
C SER A 393 -24.99 19.41 14.30
N ILE A 394 -24.21 20.22 15.01
CA ILE A 394 -24.30 21.69 14.93
C ILE A 394 -23.82 22.17 13.56
N VAL A 395 -22.75 21.57 13.02
CA VAL A 395 -22.17 21.96 11.71
C VAL A 395 -23.13 21.70 10.53
N ASN A 396 -23.95 20.65 10.61
CA ASN A 396 -24.96 20.35 9.59
C ASN A 396 -26.35 20.89 9.95
N ASN A 397 -26.51 21.47 11.14
CA ASN A 397 -27.79 21.92 11.69
C ASN A 397 -28.87 20.81 11.65
N GLU A 398 -28.53 19.63 12.17
CA GLU A 398 -29.37 18.43 12.14
C GLU A 398 -29.44 17.79 13.54
N PHE A 399 -30.66 17.53 14.02
CA PHE A 399 -30.93 17.14 15.42
C PHE A 399 -32.16 16.21 15.50
N GLY A 400 -31.94 14.89 15.49
CA GLY A 400 -33.03 13.90 15.45
C GLY A 400 -33.83 13.79 16.76
N LEU A 401 -33.16 14.00 17.89
CA LEU A 401 -33.77 13.87 19.21
C LEU A 401 -33.65 15.15 20.04
N LEU A 402 -32.49 15.80 20.01
CA LEU A 402 -32.12 16.86 20.95
C LEU A 402 -33.07 18.06 20.97
N ASN A 403 -33.72 18.39 19.86
CA ASN A 403 -34.70 19.49 19.80
C ASN A 403 -35.97 19.21 20.63
N ARG A 404 -36.28 17.94 20.91
CA ARG A 404 -37.40 17.53 21.78
C ARG A 404 -36.99 17.34 23.24
N HIS A 405 -35.68 17.27 23.51
CA HIS A 405 -35.10 17.00 24.82
C HIS A 405 -33.98 17.99 25.14
N LEU A 406 -34.33 19.28 25.18
CA LEU A 406 -33.37 20.36 25.47
C LEU A 406 -32.77 20.27 26.89
N ASP A 407 -33.44 19.58 27.79
CA ASP A 407 -33.02 19.26 29.15
C ASP A 407 -31.94 18.16 29.21
N TRP A 408 -31.79 17.37 28.15
CA TRP A 408 -30.73 16.36 28.03
C TRP A 408 -29.41 16.94 27.54
N GLU A 409 -29.46 18.05 26.82
CA GLU A 409 -28.29 18.73 26.26
C GLU A 409 -27.28 19.10 27.36
N GLU A 410 -26.01 18.86 27.07
CA GLU A 410 -24.94 19.15 28.01
C GLU A 410 -24.88 20.63 28.40
N ARG A 411 -24.40 20.87 29.62
CA ARG A 411 -24.06 22.21 30.11
C ARG A 411 -22.56 22.36 30.25
N VAL A 412 -22.03 23.38 29.58
CA VAL A 412 -20.60 23.68 29.51
C VAL A 412 -20.20 24.80 30.49
N TYR A 413 -19.03 24.64 31.12
CA TYR A 413 -18.40 25.65 31.97
C TYR A 413 -17.09 26.12 31.31
N ARG A 414 -17.13 27.27 30.62
CA ARG A 414 -16.01 27.76 29.79
C ARG A 414 -15.52 29.14 30.20
N PRO A 415 -14.22 29.44 30.05
CA PRO A 415 -13.67 30.77 30.37
C PRO A 415 -14.27 31.86 29.47
N GLU A 416 -14.53 31.57 28.19
CA GLU A 416 -15.08 32.53 27.23
C GLU A 416 -16.52 32.94 27.54
N ASP A 417 -17.23 32.15 28.35
CA ASP A 417 -18.59 32.44 28.80
C ASP A 417 -18.64 33.26 30.09
N GLY A 418 -17.48 33.77 30.55
CA GLY A 418 -17.37 34.61 31.75
C GLY A 418 -17.69 33.84 33.03
N GLY A 419 -17.39 32.54 33.07
CA GLY A 419 -17.63 31.67 34.22
C GLY A 419 -19.08 31.25 34.41
N LYS A 420 -19.95 31.46 33.40
CA LYS A 420 -21.32 30.94 33.40
C LYS A 420 -21.36 29.48 32.99
N ILE A 421 -22.30 28.73 33.55
CA ILE A 421 -22.66 27.39 33.09
C ILE A 421 -23.85 27.55 32.14
N LEU A 422 -23.64 27.23 30.86
CA LEU A 422 -24.63 27.43 29.80
C LEU A 422 -24.86 26.11 29.05
N ARG A 423 -26.02 25.93 28.41
CA ARG A 423 -26.16 24.86 27.40
C ARG A 423 -25.17 25.10 26.27
N LEU A 424 -24.66 24.04 25.65
CA LEU A 424 -23.69 24.17 24.55
C LEU A 424 -24.19 25.13 23.46
N ARG A 425 -25.44 24.99 23.04
CA ARG A 425 -26.03 25.86 21.99
C ARG A 425 -26.38 27.28 22.44
N ASP A 426 -26.22 27.59 23.73
CA ASP A 426 -26.33 28.95 24.27
C ASP A 426 -24.95 29.55 24.65
N SER A 427 -23.87 28.76 24.61
CA SER A 427 -22.49 29.17 24.89
C SER A 427 -21.90 30.00 23.74
N SER A 428 -20.80 30.71 24.02
CA SER A 428 -19.96 31.37 23.01
C SER A 428 -19.51 30.46 21.87
N ILE A 429 -19.48 29.13 22.05
CA ILE A 429 -19.11 28.17 21.00
C ILE A 429 -20.29 27.69 20.15
N ALA A 430 -21.53 28.13 20.43
CA ALA A 430 -22.74 27.61 19.79
C ALA A 430 -22.73 27.62 18.24
N ARG A 431 -21.95 28.52 17.62
CA ARG A 431 -21.84 28.65 16.15
C ARG A 431 -20.64 27.93 15.54
N THR A 432 -19.74 27.41 16.37
CA THR A 432 -18.47 26.83 15.93
C THR A 432 -18.25 25.41 16.45
N ALA A 433 -19.03 24.96 17.44
CA ALA A 433 -19.06 23.57 17.86
C ALA A 433 -19.51 22.67 16.70
N LEU A 434 -18.99 21.45 16.66
CA LEU A 434 -19.30 20.49 15.60
C LEU A 434 -20.51 19.63 15.96
N LEU A 435 -20.52 19.12 17.18
CA LEU A 435 -21.48 18.16 17.71
C LEU A 435 -22.14 18.72 18.97
N ALA A 436 -23.29 18.16 19.35
CA ALA A 436 -23.91 18.39 20.65
C ALA A 436 -24.05 17.06 21.38
N PHE A 437 -23.61 17.02 22.64
CA PHE A 437 -23.74 15.85 23.49
C PHE A 437 -24.94 15.96 24.44
N VAL A 438 -25.46 14.80 24.83
CA VAL A 438 -26.39 14.64 25.95
C VAL A 438 -25.64 14.21 27.21
N ASN A 439 -26.12 14.61 28.38
CA ASN A 439 -25.44 14.37 29.64
C ASN A 439 -25.40 12.87 30.03
N PRO A 440 -24.23 12.21 30.08
CA PRO A 440 -24.11 10.79 30.47
C PRO A 440 -24.53 10.49 31.91
N ALA A 441 -24.58 11.51 32.77
CA ALA A 441 -25.04 11.39 34.15
C ALA A 441 -26.57 11.46 34.28
N ASN A 442 -27.32 11.81 33.22
CA ASN A 442 -28.77 11.85 33.28
C ASN A 442 -29.37 10.44 33.10
N ASP A 443 -30.21 9.99 34.05
CA ASP A 443 -30.80 8.65 34.04
C ASP A 443 -31.76 8.42 32.86
N ASP A 444 -32.51 9.44 32.45
CA ASP A 444 -33.41 9.35 31.30
C ASP A 444 -32.63 9.19 29.99
N VAL A 445 -31.51 9.91 29.87
CA VAL A 445 -30.58 9.78 28.73
C VAL A 445 -30.04 8.36 28.66
N ARG A 446 -29.53 7.84 29.78
CA ARG A 446 -28.96 6.49 29.84
C ARG A 446 -30.01 5.42 29.51
N ALA A 447 -31.20 5.54 30.08
CA ALA A 447 -32.29 4.61 29.81
C ALA A 447 -32.67 4.62 28.33
N PHE A 448 -32.73 5.80 27.70
CA PHE A 448 -33.02 5.92 26.27
C PHE A 448 -31.92 5.31 25.39
N GLU A 449 -30.64 5.55 25.68
CA GLU A 449 -29.55 4.96 24.92
C GLU A 449 -29.45 3.43 25.09
N LEU A 450 -29.82 2.90 26.26
CA LEU A 450 -29.97 1.45 26.44
C LEU A 450 -31.12 0.87 25.61
N LEU A 451 -32.26 1.57 25.52
CA LEU A 451 -33.37 1.16 24.65
C LEU A 451 -32.97 1.13 23.17
N ASN A 452 -32.13 2.08 22.74
CA ASN A 452 -31.60 2.15 21.38
C ASN A 452 -30.72 0.93 21.04
N ILE A 453 -29.86 0.51 21.97
CA ILE A 453 -29.05 -0.70 21.82
C ILE A 453 -29.95 -1.95 21.85
N GLU A 454 -30.88 -2.00 22.81
CA GLU A 454 -31.80 -3.13 23.00
C GLU A 454 -32.67 -3.36 21.76
N GLU A 455 -33.15 -2.29 21.15
CA GLU A 455 -33.94 -2.30 19.93
C GLU A 455 -33.22 -3.00 18.78
N VAL A 456 -31.94 -2.69 18.58
CA VAL A 456 -31.12 -3.36 17.56
C VAL A 456 -30.89 -4.82 17.93
N LEU A 457 -30.50 -5.10 19.17
CA LEU A 457 -30.28 -6.46 19.66
C LEU A 457 -31.54 -7.33 19.59
N LYS A 458 -32.72 -6.75 19.75
CA LYS A 458 -34.01 -7.41 19.64
C LYS A 458 -34.37 -7.71 18.19
N ASN A 459 -34.26 -6.70 17.32
CA ASN A 459 -34.88 -6.74 16.00
C ASN A 459 -33.95 -7.23 14.86
N TYR A 460 -32.64 -7.31 15.07
CA TYR A 460 -31.65 -7.61 14.03
C TYR A 460 -30.62 -8.65 14.45
N ASP A 461 -30.18 -9.51 13.54
CA ASP A 461 -29.18 -10.55 13.81
C ASP A 461 -27.72 -10.05 13.70
N VAL A 462 -27.40 -8.98 14.43
CA VAL A 462 -26.02 -8.46 14.48
C VAL A 462 -25.06 -9.43 15.18
N ASP A 463 -23.77 -9.35 14.83
CA ASP A 463 -22.71 -10.15 15.47
C ASP A 463 -22.09 -9.42 16.68
N GLY A 464 -22.32 -8.11 16.77
CA GLY A 464 -21.95 -7.32 17.93
C GLY A 464 -22.45 -5.89 17.88
N ILE A 465 -22.14 -5.16 18.93
CA ILE A 465 -22.34 -3.72 19.04
C ILE A 465 -21.00 -3.02 19.29
N VAL A 466 -20.90 -1.77 18.82
CA VAL A 466 -19.74 -0.90 19.05
C VAL A 466 -20.20 0.37 19.74
N LEU A 467 -19.57 0.68 20.86
CA LEU A 467 -19.71 1.94 21.57
C LEU A 467 -18.74 2.97 20.98
N ASP A 468 -19.26 3.93 20.22
CA ASP A 468 -18.55 5.15 19.85
C ASP A 468 -19.09 6.32 20.67
N ARG A 469 -18.23 7.29 20.98
CA ARG A 469 -18.58 8.48 21.77
C ARG A 469 -19.37 8.14 23.05
N ALA A 470 -19.07 7.00 23.68
CA ALA A 470 -19.54 6.62 25.02
C ALA A 470 -18.72 7.39 26.08
N ARG A 471 -18.85 8.71 26.05
CA ARG A 471 -18.03 9.67 26.77
C ARG A 471 -18.77 10.98 26.96
N TYR A 472 -18.24 11.85 27.83
CA TYR A 472 -18.59 13.27 27.82
C TYR A 472 -17.91 13.98 26.63
N ASP A 473 -18.39 15.15 26.23
CA ASP A 473 -17.83 15.88 25.08
C ASP A 473 -16.36 16.27 25.29
N ASN A 474 -16.03 16.91 26.41
CA ASN A 474 -14.67 17.35 26.76
C ASN A 474 -14.60 17.75 28.25
N GLU A 475 -13.51 18.39 28.67
CA GLU A 475 -13.33 18.77 30.08
C GLU A 475 -14.39 19.75 30.57
N TYR A 476 -14.88 20.65 29.70
CA TYR A 476 -15.86 21.69 30.02
C TYR A 476 -17.27 21.16 30.22
N ALA A 477 -17.56 19.90 29.91
CA ALA A 477 -18.87 19.30 30.03
C ALA A 477 -18.82 18.00 30.85
N ASP A 478 -19.79 17.66 31.68
CA ASP A 478 -21.07 18.34 31.88
C ASP A 478 -21.13 18.94 33.30
N PHE A 479 -21.52 20.21 33.40
CA PHE A 479 -21.66 20.96 34.66
C PHE A 479 -23.12 21.26 35.03
N SER A 480 -24.06 20.48 34.50
CA SER A 480 -25.48 20.64 34.80
C SER A 480 -25.81 20.36 36.27
N ASP A 481 -26.99 20.80 36.71
CA ASP A 481 -27.49 20.52 38.05
C ASP A 481 -27.62 19.00 38.32
N VAL A 482 -27.87 18.21 37.27
CA VAL A 482 -27.89 16.73 37.34
C VAL A 482 -26.50 16.19 37.68
N SER A 483 -25.48 16.59 36.92
CA SER A 483 -24.10 16.16 37.16
C SER A 483 -23.58 16.63 38.52
N ARG A 484 -23.93 17.86 38.92
CA ARG A 484 -23.63 18.39 40.25
C ARG A 484 -24.22 17.51 41.35
N ALA A 485 -25.52 17.22 41.30
CA ALA A 485 -26.20 16.43 42.34
C ALA A 485 -25.62 15.01 42.46
N LYS A 486 -25.30 14.37 41.33
CA LYS A 486 -24.65 13.06 41.33
C LYS A 486 -23.22 13.10 41.84
N PHE A 487 -22.49 14.17 41.56
CA PHE A 487 -21.15 14.37 42.13
C PHE A 487 -21.20 14.62 43.64
N GLU A 488 -22.16 15.40 44.13
CA GLU A 488 -22.40 15.57 45.58
C GLU A 488 -22.65 14.22 46.27
N ALA A 489 -23.47 13.35 45.67
CA ALA A 489 -23.72 12.00 46.18
C ALA A 489 -22.46 11.11 46.15
N PHE A 490 -21.69 11.17 45.07
CA PHE A 490 -20.41 10.46 44.94
C PHE A 490 -19.41 10.89 46.02
N LEU A 491 -19.27 12.19 46.27
CA LEU A 491 -18.41 12.74 47.32
C LEU A 491 -18.90 12.34 48.72
N ALA A 492 -20.22 12.37 48.96
CA ALA A 492 -20.79 11.97 50.25
C ALA A 492 -20.45 10.52 50.62
N ALA A 493 -20.45 9.61 49.64
CA ALA A 493 -20.02 8.22 49.83
C ALA A 493 -18.54 8.09 50.23
N LYS A 494 -17.72 9.10 49.90
CA LYS A 494 -16.30 9.21 50.28
C LYS A 494 -16.07 10.09 51.53
N GLY A 495 -17.13 10.53 52.21
CA GLY A 495 -17.04 11.45 53.35
C GLY A 495 -16.54 12.85 53.00
N LYS A 496 -16.63 13.25 51.73
CA LYS A 496 -16.28 14.57 51.21
C LYS A 496 -17.54 15.42 50.96
N GLN A 497 -17.38 16.72 50.82
CA GLN A 497 -18.48 17.66 50.54
C GLN A 497 -18.08 18.64 49.45
N LEU A 498 -19.02 18.92 48.54
CA LEU A 498 -18.92 20.02 47.59
C LEU A 498 -19.37 21.32 48.27
N ARG A 499 -18.52 22.35 48.28
CA ARG A 499 -18.77 23.64 48.94
C ARG A 499 -18.97 24.78 47.95
N GLN A 500 -18.15 24.82 46.89
CA GLN A 500 -18.18 25.84 45.85
C GLN A 500 -18.29 25.19 44.48
N TRP A 501 -19.41 25.41 43.80
CA TRP A 501 -19.66 24.88 42.46
C TRP A 501 -19.53 25.98 41.39
N PRO A 502 -18.72 25.79 40.34
CA PRO A 502 -17.85 24.63 40.04
C PRO A 502 -16.41 24.73 40.59
N GLN A 503 -16.08 25.75 41.38
CA GLN A 503 -14.70 26.12 41.72
C GLN A 503 -13.93 25.07 42.51
N ASP A 504 -14.61 24.25 43.31
CA ASP A 504 -13.97 23.13 44.02
C ASP A 504 -13.44 22.06 43.05
N VAL A 505 -14.00 21.96 41.84
CA VAL A 505 -13.49 21.12 40.76
C VAL A 505 -12.35 21.84 40.05
N TYR A 506 -12.65 22.96 39.40
CA TYR A 506 -11.67 23.91 38.87
C TYR A 506 -12.33 25.26 38.55
N SER A 507 -11.50 26.28 38.34
CA SER A 507 -11.89 27.60 37.84
C SER A 507 -10.97 28.03 36.70
N PHE A 508 -11.13 29.26 36.21
CA PHE A 508 -10.25 29.83 35.18
C PHE A 508 -9.65 31.17 35.63
N SER A 509 -8.36 31.34 35.33
CA SER A 509 -7.68 32.64 35.37
C SER A 509 -7.29 33.02 33.95
N GLY A 510 -8.03 33.96 33.35
CA GLY A 510 -8.02 34.15 31.90
C GLY A 510 -8.50 32.89 31.18
N SER A 511 -7.70 32.35 30.26
CA SER A 511 -7.95 31.08 29.58
C SER A 511 -7.32 29.87 30.28
N THR A 512 -6.62 30.05 31.40
CA THR A 512 -5.87 28.99 32.06
C THR A 512 -6.72 28.33 33.15
N ARG A 513 -6.87 27.00 33.09
CA ARG A 513 -7.53 26.20 34.13
C ARG A 513 -6.74 26.27 35.44
N VAL A 514 -7.43 26.58 36.52
CA VAL A 514 -6.89 26.56 37.89
C VAL A 514 -7.57 25.41 38.62
N ASN A 515 -6.81 24.37 38.92
CA ASN A 515 -7.30 23.14 39.54
C ASN A 515 -7.87 23.43 40.94
N GLY A 516 -9.05 22.90 41.23
CA GLY A 516 -9.66 22.91 42.55
C GLY A 516 -9.30 21.65 43.36
N PRO A 517 -9.61 21.64 44.68
CA PRO A 517 -9.27 20.53 45.57
C PRO A 517 -9.95 19.18 45.23
N LEU A 518 -11.03 19.19 44.45
CA LEU A 518 -11.81 18.00 44.09
C LEU A 518 -11.62 17.57 42.63
N LEU A 519 -10.59 18.07 41.94
CA LEU A 519 -10.36 17.77 40.53
C LEU A 519 -10.24 16.27 40.24
N ASN A 520 -9.45 15.53 41.04
CA ASN A 520 -9.26 14.10 40.80
C ASN A 520 -10.52 13.29 41.13
N ASP A 521 -11.28 13.71 42.16
CA ASP A 521 -12.60 13.11 42.45
C ASP A 521 -13.58 13.34 41.29
N TRP A 522 -13.50 14.51 40.62
CA TRP A 522 -14.32 14.83 39.45
C TRP A 522 -13.99 13.93 38.25
N TRP A 523 -12.71 13.73 37.95
CA TRP A 523 -12.29 12.81 36.88
C TRP A 523 -12.66 11.36 37.16
N GLU A 524 -12.55 10.93 38.42
CA GLU A 524 -13.01 9.61 38.86
C GLU A 524 -14.53 9.47 38.73
N PHE A 525 -15.31 10.44 39.21
CA PHE A 525 -16.77 10.44 39.11
C PHE A 525 -17.26 10.31 37.66
N ARG A 526 -16.67 11.10 36.75
CA ARG A 526 -17.04 11.07 35.33
C ARG A 526 -16.70 9.72 34.70
N SER A 527 -15.51 9.21 34.97
CA SER A 527 -15.09 7.89 34.45
C SER A 527 -15.93 6.75 35.02
N GLN A 528 -16.29 6.81 36.30
CA GLN A 528 -17.21 5.87 36.95
C GLN A 528 -18.62 5.93 36.34
N THR A 529 -19.09 7.12 35.97
CA THR A 529 -20.39 7.29 35.29
C THR A 529 -20.41 6.56 33.94
N ILE A 530 -19.33 6.62 33.18
CA ILE A 530 -19.21 5.87 31.93
C ILE A 530 -19.04 4.37 32.19
N LYS A 531 -18.20 3.97 33.15
CA LYS A 531 -18.05 2.54 33.55
C LYS A 531 -19.38 1.89 33.85
N THR A 532 -20.20 2.50 34.70
CA THR A 532 -21.51 1.95 35.06
C THR A 532 -22.46 1.86 33.86
N PHE A 533 -22.36 2.76 32.88
CA PHE A 533 -23.13 2.63 31.63
C PHE A 533 -22.67 1.41 30.84
N THR A 534 -21.36 1.22 30.72
CA THR A 534 -20.83 0.04 30.03
C THR A 534 -21.16 -1.27 30.76
N ASP A 535 -21.35 -1.24 32.09
CA ASP A 535 -21.86 -2.39 32.86
C ASP A 535 -23.30 -2.75 32.44
N GLU A 536 -24.16 -1.74 32.32
CA GLU A 536 -25.55 -1.90 31.87
C GLU A 536 -25.61 -2.43 30.43
N VAL A 537 -24.74 -1.91 29.55
CA VAL A 537 -24.61 -2.40 28.18
C VAL A 537 -24.15 -3.85 28.16
N ARG A 538 -23.13 -4.23 28.94
CA ARG A 538 -22.65 -5.63 29.00
C ARG A 538 -23.76 -6.57 29.44
N ALA A 539 -24.49 -6.22 30.51
CA ALA A 539 -25.61 -7.01 31.00
C ALA A 539 -26.73 -7.14 29.96
N LEU A 540 -27.01 -6.08 29.21
CA LEU A 540 -27.96 -6.09 28.10
C LEU A 540 -27.51 -7.03 26.98
N VAL A 541 -26.25 -6.95 26.54
CA VAL A 541 -25.71 -7.83 25.48
C VAL A 541 -25.72 -9.29 25.94
N ASP A 542 -25.36 -9.58 27.18
CA ASP A 542 -25.38 -10.96 27.73
C ASP A 542 -26.79 -11.53 27.80
N ARG A 543 -27.79 -10.71 28.15
CA ARG A 543 -29.19 -11.10 28.08
C ARG A 543 -29.59 -11.52 26.66
N TYR A 544 -29.22 -10.73 25.64
CA TYR A 544 -29.58 -11.06 24.26
C TYR A 544 -28.75 -12.19 23.66
N LYS A 545 -27.49 -12.36 24.08
CA LYS A 545 -26.69 -13.56 23.79
C LYS A 545 -27.39 -14.82 24.27
N ALA A 546 -27.96 -14.79 25.47
CA ALA A 546 -28.74 -15.90 26.02
C ALA A 546 -30.08 -16.10 25.27
N VAL A 547 -30.85 -15.03 25.05
CA VAL A 547 -32.15 -15.09 24.36
C VAL A 547 -32.01 -15.61 22.93
N LYS A 548 -30.98 -15.18 22.19
CA LYS A 548 -30.73 -15.58 20.81
C LYS A 548 -29.94 -16.88 20.67
N SER A 549 -29.34 -17.36 21.76
CA SER A 549 -28.43 -18.52 21.73
C SER A 549 -27.31 -18.38 20.68
N LYS A 550 -26.79 -17.15 20.50
CA LYS A 550 -25.75 -16.79 19.54
C LYS A 550 -24.72 -15.90 20.23
N PRO A 551 -23.40 -16.04 19.96
CA PRO A 551 -22.41 -15.05 20.40
C PRO A 551 -22.76 -13.66 19.90
N ILE A 552 -22.74 -12.67 20.79
CA ILE A 552 -22.87 -11.25 20.45
C ILE A 552 -21.76 -10.51 21.18
N GLN A 553 -20.94 -9.79 20.44
CA GLN A 553 -19.79 -9.08 20.98
C GLN A 553 -20.18 -7.66 21.43
N ALA A 554 -19.63 -7.18 22.54
CA ALA A 554 -19.63 -5.78 22.94
C ALA A 554 -18.22 -5.21 22.76
N SER A 555 -18.10 -4.07 22.08
CA SER A 555 -16.81 -3.46 21.78
C SER A 555 -16.90 -1.94 21.84
N ALA A 556 -15.77 -1.26 21.79
CA ALA A 556 -15.74 0.20 21.78
C ALA A 556 -14.68 0.74 20.82
N TYR A 557 -14.92 1.94 20.32
CA TYR A 557 -13.90 2.79 19.70
C TYR A 557 -13.51 3.93 20.65
N VAL A 558 -12.22 4.18 20.80
CA VAL A 558 -11.67 5.26 21.62
C VAL A 558 -10.49 5.94 20.92
N GLY A 559 -10.17 7.17 21.31
CA GLY A 559 -8.95 7.83 20.85
C GLY A 559 -7.71 7.20 21.48
N SER A 560 -6.61 7.11 20.74
CA SER A 560 -5.36 6.49 21.21
C SER A 560 -4.56 7.33 22.22
N TRP A 561 -4.97 8.58 22.44
CA TRP A 561 -4.33 9.57 23.31
C TRP A 561 -4.75 9.42 24.78
N PHE A 562 -4.51 8.25 25.37
CA PHE A 562 -4.89 7.95 26.75
C PHE A 562 -4.46 9.03 27.74
N GLU A 563 -3.28 9.61 27.51
CA GLU A 563 -2.66 10.66 28.31
C GLU A 563 -3.49 11.94 28.44
N THR A 564 -4.46 12.17 27.55
CA THR A 564 -5.40 13.29 27.61
C THR A 564 -6.87 12.87 27.48
N TYR A 565 -7.15 11.61 27.13
CA TYR A 565 -8.52 11.13 26.90
C TYR A 565 -9.41 11.19 28.15
N TYR A 566 -8.82 11.19 29.35
CA TYR A 566 -9.54 11.36 30.62
C TYR A 566 -10.34 12.66 30.68
N LEU A 567 -9.95 13.69 29.91
CA LEU A 567 -10.69 14.96 29.80
C LEU A 567 -12.10 14.75 29.22
N ASN A 568 -12.32 13.65 28.50
CA ASN A 568 -13.64 13.25 28.01
C ASN A 568 -14.42 12.40 29.04
N GLY A 569 -13.92 12.29 30.28
CA GLY A 569 -14.57 11.58 31.38
C GLY A 569 -14.62 10.06 31.19
N VAL A 570 -13.60 9.48 30.58
CA VAL A 570 -13.54 8.05 30.21
C VAL A 570 -12.21 7.44 30.66
N ASN A 571 -12.28 6.26 31.26
CA ASN A 571 -11.14 5.39 31.49
C ASN A 571 -11.35 4.06 30.74
N TRP A 572 -10.85 3.97 29.51
CA TRP A 572 -10.95 2.76 28.69
C TRP A 572 -9.86 1.73 29.00
N GLY A 573 -8.97 2.02 29.96
CA GLY A 573 -7.91 1.12 30.36
C GLY A 573 -8.37 -0.02 31.25
N SER A 574 -7.44 -0.93 31.52
CA SER A 574 -7.66 -2.05 32.41
C SER A 574 -7.75 -1.61 33.88
N PRO A 575 -8.66 -2.18 34.68
CA PRO A 575 -8.62 -2.04 36.14
C PRO A 575 -7.30 -2.48 36.79
N ASN A 576 -6.50 -3.28 36.09
CA ASN A 576 -5.19 -3.76 36.52
C ASN A 576 -4.02 -2.89 36.03
N PHE A 577 -4.27 -1.92 35.14
CA PHE A 577 -3.24 -0.96 34.74
C PHE A 577 -2.74 -0.15 35.94
N ARG A 578 -1.42 -0.03 36.06
CA ARG A 578 -0.75 0.79 37.07
C ARG A 578 0.16 1.76 36.35
N TYR A 579 -0.04 3.05 36.62
CA TYR A 579 0.76 4.11 36.03
C TYR A 579 2.21 4.03 36.50
N ASP A 580 3.14 4.23 35.56
CA ASP A 580 4.56 4.43 35.82
C ASP A 580 4.98 5.80 35.27
N PRO A 581 5.70 6.64 36.04
CA PRO A 581 6.12 7.97 35.60
C PRO A 581 6.89 8.00 34.28
N ARG A 582 7.54 6.89 33.89
CA ARG A 582 8.28 6.77 32.63
C ARG A 582 7.39 6.77 31.40
N LEU A 583 6.08 6.62 31.56
CA LEU A 583 5.09 6.82 30.48
C LEU A 583 4.90 8.30 30.12
N GLY A 584 5.33 9.24 30.98
CA GLY A 584 5.31 10.67 30.66
C GLY A 584 3.92 11.31 30.58
N PHE A 585 2.86 10.64 31.04
CA PHE A 585 1.51 11.23 31.00
C PHE A 585 1.41 12.53 31.83
N PRO A 586 0.73 13.59 31.34
CA PRO A 586 0.74 14.92 31.97
C PRO A 586 0.17 14.98 33.39
N GLU A 587 -0.90 14.24 33.68
CA GLU A 587 -1.59 14.28 34.99
C GLU A 587 -1.32 13.03 35.83
N GLN A 588 -0.13 12.92 36.41
CA GLN A 588 0.26 11.76 37.21
C GLN A 588 -0.68 11.50 38.40
N SER A 589 -1.19 12.58 39.02
CA SER A 589 -2.02 12.50 40.22
C SER A 589 -3.39 11.86 39.99
N LEU A 590 -3.82 11.74 38.73
CA LEU A 590 -5.09 11.13 38.33
C LEU A 590 -5.13 9.62 38.59
N TYR A 591 -4.00 8.93 38.36
CA TYR A 591 -3.92 7.47 38.30
C TYR A 591 -3.90 6.82 39.70
N THR A 592 -4.91 7.15 40.50
CA THR A 592 -5.14 6.57 41.83
C THR A 592 -5.68 5.15 41.72
N PRO A 593 -5.56 4.33 42.78
CA PRO A 593 -6.18 3.01 42.83
C PRO A 593 -7.69 3.02 42.65
N ASP A 594 -8.38 4.09 43.04
CA ASP A 594 -9.82 4.23 42.84
C ASP A 594 -10.16 4.60 41.40
N TYR A 595 -9.41 5.52 40.79
CA TYR A 595 -9.55 5.82 39.35
C TYR A 595 -9.34 4.58 38.48
N ALA A 596 -8.36 3.73 38.80
CA ALA A 596 -8.12 2.49 38.07
C ALA A 596 -9.37 1.59 38.01
N LYS A 597 -10.18 1.51 39.08
CA LYS A 597 -11.42 0.69 39.12
C LYS A 597 -12.50 1.16 38.14
N THR A 598 -12.39 2.38 37.63
CA THR A 598 -13.30 2.92 36.61
C THR A 598 -12.99 2.40 35.20
N GLY A 599 -11.88 1.67 35.02
CA GLY A 599 -11.54 0.99 33.77
C GLY A 599 -12.63 0.01 33.35
N TYR A 600 -13.01 0.00 32.07
CA TYR A 600 -14.11 -0.84 31.56
C TYR A 600 -13.72 -1.92 30.55
N THR A 601 -12.44 -2.29 30.47
CA THR A 601 -12.00 -3.39 29.57
C THR A 601 -12.77 -4.69 29.80
N ASP A 602 -13.13 -4.99 31.04
CA ASP A 602 -13.87 -6.21 31.42
C ASP A 602 -15.29 -6.27 30.82
N ASN A 603 -15.80 -5.15 30.34
CA ASN A 603 -17.11 -5.06 29.68
C ASN A 603 -17.03 -5.26 28.17
N LEU A 604 -15.84 -5.41 27.60
CA LEU A 604 -15.60 -5.48 26.16
C LEU A 604 -15.01 -6.84 25.75
N ASP A 605 -15.44 -7.32 24.60
CA ASP A 605 -14.86 -8.47 23.91
C ASP A 605 -13.62 -8.06 23.08
N PHE A 606 -13.56 -6.81 22.61
CA PHE A 606 -12.37 -6.20 21.98
C PHE A 606 -12.46 -4.67 22.00
N LEU A 607 -11.32 -3.99 21.80
CA LEU A 607 -11.19 -2.54 21.74
C LEU A 607 -10.56 -2.07 20.43
N MET A 608 -11.06 -0.99 19.84
CA MET A 608 -10.45 -0.32 18.70
C MET A 608 -9.91 1.04 19.15
N ILE A 609 -8.63 1.31 18.91
CA ILE A 609 -7.99 2.59 19.28
C ILE A 609 -7.69 3.42 18.03
N GLY A 610 -8.03 4.70 18.02
CA GLY A 610 -7.80 5.61 16.89
C GLY A 610 -6.34 6.03 16.73
N THR A 611 -5.52 5.18 16.12
CA THR A 611 -4.11 5.44 15.75
C THR A 611 -4.03 6.21 14.44
N TYR A 612 -4.59 7.43 14.41
CA TYR A 612 -4.71 8.26 13.22
C TYR A 612 -3.50 9.16 12.96
N GLN A 613 -2.38 8.89 13.63
CA GLN A 613 -1.13 9.61 13.38
C GLN A 613 -0.61 9.31 11.97
N THR A 614 0.27 10.16 11.45
CA THR A 614 0.71 10.10 10.05
C THR A 614 2.10 9.49 9.90
N THR A 615 2.81 9.26 11.00
CA THR A 615 4.14 8.64 11.02
C THR A 615 4.10 7.25 11.66
N ILE A 616 5.00 6.37 11.21
CA ILE A 616 5.10 5.00 11.74
C ILE A 616 5.46 5.02 13.22
N GLU A 617 6.38 5.90 13.63
CA GLU A 617 6.84 6.01 15.02
C GLU A 617 5.72 6.38 15.97
N GLU A 618 4.90 7.39 15.62
CA GLU A 618 3.75 7.79 16.44
C GLU A 618 2.68 6.68 16.51
N ILE A 619 2.42 6.00 15.39
CA ILE A 619 1.48 4.87 15.35
C ILE A 619 1.97 3.75 16.27
N GLU A 620 3.24 3.35 16.18
CA GLU A 620 3.82 2.33 17.06
C GLU A 620 3.78 2.72 18.53
N GLN A 621 4.06 3.99 18.83
CA GLN A 621 4.00 4.52 20.19
C GLN A 621 2.57 4.41 20.75
N HIS A 622 1.56 4.85 20.01
CA HIS A 622 0.17 4.80 20.48
C HIS A 622 -0.41 3.38 20.55
N ILE A 623 0.00 2.47 19.65
CA ILE A 623 -0.30 1.04 19.80
C ILE A 623 0.33 0.50 21.08
N THR A 624 1.58 0.88 21.37
CA THR A 624 2.28 0.42 22.57
C THR A 624 1.61 0.95 23.84
N TYR A 625 1.22 2.23 23.88
CA TYR A 625 0.41 2.76 24.99
C TYR A 625 -0.91 2.03 25.14
N GLY A 626 -1.62 1.75 24.05
CA GLY A 626 -2.85 0.97 24.10
C GLY A 626 -2.65 -0.42 24.72
N ASN A 627 -1.59 -1.14 24.30
CA ASN A 627 -1.25 -2.45 24.88
C ASN A 627 -0.92 -2.36 26.38
N ILE A 628 -0.16 -1.34 26.81
CA ILE A 628 0.20 -1.10 28.22
C ILE A 628 -1.05 -0.80 29.05
N VAL A 629 -1.88 0.12 28.58
CA VAL A 629 -3.07 0.62 29.29
C VAL A 629 -4.16 -0.45 29.40
N THR A 630 -4.27 -1.32 28.40
CA THR A 630 -5.16 -2.49 28.44
C THR A 630 -4.55 -3.69 29.14
N ASN A 631 -3.27 -3.60 29.55
CA ASN A 631 -2.48 -4.70 30.11
C ASN A 631 -2.46 -5.97 29.22
N GLY A 632 -2.79 -5.83 27.93
CA GLY A 632 -2.99 -6.94 27.00
C GLY A 632 -4.13 -7.90 27.36
N GLU A 633 -5.10 -7.47 28.19
CA GLU A 633 -6.16 -8.32 28.74
C GLU A 633 -7.32 -8.57 27.77
N LEU A 634 -7.41 -7.79 26.69
CA LEU A 634 -8.37 -7.97 25.60
C LEU A 634 -7.73 -7.74 24.23
N PRO A 635 -8.27 -8.32 23.16
CA PRO A 635 -7.86 -8.00 21.79
C PRO A 635 -8.03 -6.50 21.52
N MET A 636 -6.95 -5.87 21.06
CA MET A 636 -6.93 -4.46 20.69
C MET A 636 -6.59 -4.31 19.22
N TYR A 637 -7.37 -3.53 18.48
CA TYR A 637 -7.18 -3.29 17.04
C TYR A 637 -6.70 -1.86 16.81
N ALA A 638 -5.67 -1.73 15.96
CA ALA A 638 -5.15 -0.43 15.55
C ALA A 638 -6.11 0.20 14.53
N GLY A 639 -6.76 1.29 14.92
CA GLY A 639 -7.66 2.08 14.09
C GLY A 639 -6.88 3.02 13.20
N ILE A 640 -7.00 2.83 11.90
CA ILE A 640 -6.21 3.52 10.89
C ILE A 640 -7.13 4.40 10.04
N SER A 641 -6.82 5.70 10.01
CA SER A 641 -7.48 6.63 9.09
C SER A 641 -6.90 6.47 7.69
N LEU A 642 -7.64 5.85 6.77
CA LEU A 642 -7.28 5.70 5.36
C LEU A 642 -7.03 7.05 4.68
N ALA A 643 -7.73 8.11 5.11
CA ALA A 643 -7.52 9.46 4.62
C ALA A 643 -6.08 9.97 4.90
N ASN A 644 -5.42 9.45 5.94
CA ASN A 644 -4.10 9.89 6.35
C ASN A 644 -2.97 9.11 5.65
N ILE A 645 -3.29 8.01 4.97
CA ILE A 645 -2.29 7.08 4.38
C ILE A 645 -2.66 6.68 2.95
N GLN A 646 -2.92 7.68 2.12
CA GLN A 646 -3.38 7.47 0.73
C GLN A 646 -2.28 6.95 -0.21
N SER A 647 -1.00 7.07 0.18
CA SER A 647 0.13 6.52 -0.58
C SER A 647 0.20 4.99 -0.43
N PRO A 648 0.21 4.19 -1.51
CA PRO A 648 0.20 2.73 -1.40
C PRO A 648 1.36 2.14 -0.57
N PRO A 649 2.63 2.57 -0.75
CA PRO A 649 3.73 2.07 0.08
C PRO A 649 3.59 2.43 1.57
N LEU A 650 3.11 3.64 1.87
CA LEU A 650 2.87 4.07 3.24
C LEU A 650 1.73 3.26 3.87
N GLN A 651 0.64 3.04 3.13
CA GLN A 651 -0.52 2.29 3.58
C GLN A 651 -0.14 0.86 3.94
N ARG A 652 0.59 0.17 3.05
CA ARG A 652 1.14 -1.16 3.31
C ARG A 652 1.96 -1.16 4.59
N THR A 653 2.92 -0.24 4.73
CA THR A 653 3.81 -0.19 5.90
C THR A 653 3.03 0.03 7.21
N VAL A 654 2.06 0.95 7.21
CA VAL A 654 1.23 1.24 8.38
C VAL A 654 0.31 0.07 8.74
N PHE A 655 -0.29 -0.60 7.75
CA PHE A 655 -1.10 -1.80 7.98
C PHE A 655 -0.27 -2.92 8.62
N GLN A 656 0.92 -3.19 8.07
CA GLN A 656 1.80 -4.24 8.60
C GLN A 656 2.30 -3.91 10.01
N THR A 657 2.60 -2.63 10.27
CA THR A 657 2.93 -2.15 11.62
C THR A 657 1.79 -2.41 12.60
N GLY A 658 0.56 -2.04 12.22
CA GLY A 658 -0.65 -2.31 13.01
C GLY A 658 -0.88 -3.80 13.25
N LEU A 659 -0.83 -4.63 12.22
CA LEU A 659 -1.05 -6.09 12.30
C LEU A 659 0.00 -6.80 13.16
N LYS A 660 1.25 -6.34 13.11
CA LYS A 660 2.34 -6.87 13.93
C LYS A 660 2.14 -6.56 15.41
N ASN A 661 1.80 -5.31 15.73
CA ASN A 661 1.82 -4.79 17.10
C ASN A 661 0.46 -4.82 17.82
N SER A 662 -0.62 -5.18 17.12
CA SER A 662 -1.99 -5.27 17.65
C SER A 662 -2.65 -6.61 17.29
N SER A 663 -3.89 -6.85 17.70
CA SER A 663 -4.63 -8.09 17.38
C SER A 663 -5.40 -8.02 16.05
N GLY A 664 -5.44 -6.86 15.40
CA GLY A 664 -6.19 -6.64 14.17
C GLY A 664 -6.18 -5.16 13.78
N LEU A 665 -6.86 -4.83 12.68
CA LEU A 665 -7.01 -3.45 12.22
C LEU A 665 -8.47 -3.02 12.32
N MET A 666 -8.69 -1.73 12.55
CA MET A 666 -9.93 -1.06 12.15
C MET A 666 -9.58 -0.04 11.06
N LEU A 667 -10.29 -0.04 9.95
CA LEU A 667 -10.07 0.86 8.82
C LEU A 667 -11.15 1.94 8.84
N PHE A 668 -10.75 3.19 9.08
CA PHE A 668 -11.64 4.35 9.03
C PHE A 668 -11.31 5.18 7.79
N ASP A 669 -12.17 5.35 6.80
CA ASP A 669 -13.57 4.95 6.69
C ASP A 669 -13.83 4.42 5.27
N TYR A 670 -14.94 3.70 5.03
CA TYR A 670 -15.33 3.21 3.70
C TYR A 670 -15.29 4.28 2.61
N SER A 671 -15.59 5.54 2.95
CA SER A 671 -15.51 6.68 2.04
C SER A 671 -14.12 6.94 1.46
N GLN A 672 -13.07 6.30 1.98
CA GLN A 672 -11.67 6.48 1.57
C GLN A 672 -11.05 5.22 0.98
N VAL A 673 -11.82 4.15 0.83
CA VAL A 673 -11.31 2.85 0.40
C VAL A 673 -10.95 2.86 -1.09
N ASN A 674 -9.72 2.45 -1.37
CA ASN A 674 -9.28 1.97 -2.68
C ASN A 674 -9.00 0.46 -2.55
N TRP A 675 -9.93 -0.37 -3.04
CA TRP A 675 -9.90 -1.82 -2.80
C TRP A 675 -8.62 -2.52 -3.26
N PRO A 676 -8.08 -2.27 -4.47
CA PRO A 676 -6.78 -2.82 -4.88
C PRO A 676 -5.64 -2.50 -3.90
N ILE A 677 -5.55 -1.25 -3.42
CA ILE A 677 -4.51 -0.83 -2.48
C ILE A 677 -4.72 -1.46 -1.11
N VAL A 678 -5.94 -1.46 -0.58
CA VAL A 678 -6.28 -2.07 0.72
C VAL A 678 -5.98 -3.56 0.69
N LYS A 679 -6.39 -4.27 -0.37
CA LYS A 679 -6.11 -5.70 -0.56
C LYS A 679 -4.61 -5.99 -0.57
N ALA A 680 -3.84 -5.23 -1.34
CA ALA A 680 -2.38 -5.37 -1.39
C ALA A 680 -1.75 -5.09 -0.02
N SER A 681 -2.22 -4.04 0.67
CA SER A 681 -1.72 -3.62 1.98
C SER A 681 -1.98 -4.66 3.07
N ILE A 682 -3.17 -5.26 3.12
CA ILE A 682 -3.52 -6.35 4.06
C ILE A 682 -2.65 -7.59 3.78
N GLN A 683 -2.46 -7.93 2.51
CA GLN A 683 -1.70 -9.12 2.07
C GLN A 683 -0.17 -8.93 2.08
N ASP A 684 0.32 -7.78 2.53
CA ASP A 684 1.73 -7.40 2.50
C ASP A 684 2.37 -7.46 1.10
N LYS A 685 1.65 -6.96 0.08
CA LYS A 685 2.11 -6.91 -1.32
C LYS A 685 2.25 -5.49 -1.80
N ASP A 686 3.23 -5.25 -2.67
CA ASP A 686 3.33 -3.98 -3.37
C ASP A 686 2.16 -3.82 -4.35
N TYR A 687 1.48 -2.67 -4.27
CA TYR A 687 0.49 -2.30 -5.26
C TYR A 687 1.18 -1.75 -6.50
N VAL A 688 0.88 -2.36 -7.65
CA VAL A 688 1.32 -1.88 -8.96
C VAL A 688 0.08 -1.53 -9.77
N LYS A 689 -0.06 -0.25 -10.12
CA LYS A 689 -1.09 0.21 -11.06
C LYS A 689 -0.79 -0.36 -12.45
N ASP A 690 -1.61 -1.28 -12.91
CA ASP A 690 -1.43 -2.04 -14.15
C ASP A 690 -2.29 -1.55 -15.33
N TYR A 691 -2.87 -0.36 -15.17
CA TYR A 691 -3.76 0.25 -16.15
C TYR A 691 -3.41 1.73 -16.41
N GLN A 692 -3.87 2.25 -17.55
CA GLN A 692 -3.90 3.68 -17.87
C GLN A 692 -5.36 4.13 -17.94
N LEU A 693 -5.72 5.13 -17.15
CA LEU A 693 -6.99 5.84 -17.29
C LEU A 693 -6.77 7.02 -18.23
N GLY A 694 -7.69 7.28 -19.15
CA GLY A 694 -7.61 8.53 -19.88
C GLY A 694 -8.92 9.03 -20.45
N MET A 695 -8.95 10.33 -20.71
CA MET A 695 -10.14 11.07 -21.15
C MET A 695 -9.81 11.91 -22.38
N SER A 696 -10.71 11.89 -23.36
CA SER A 696 -10.54 12.63 -24.62
C SER A 696 -10.51 14.14 -24.41
N VAL A 697 -9.70 14.84 -25.20
CA VAL A 697 -9.70 16.31 -25.24
C VAL A 697 -10.67 16.79 -26.34
N PRO A 698 -11.77 17.51 -26.02
CA PRO A 698 -12.78 17.93 -27.00
C PRO A 698 -12.20 18.79 -28.15
N ALA A 699 -11.17 19.58 -27.85
CA ALA A 699 -10.52 20.44 -28.84
C ALA A 699 -9.61 19.68 -29.83
N ASN A 700 -9.21 18.44 -29.53
CA ASN A 700 -8.31 17.67 -30.37
C ASN A 700 -8.50 16.15 -30.18
N ARG A 701 -9.04 15.50 -31.21
CA ARG A 701 -9.33 14.06 -31.23
C ARG A 701 -8.13 13.15 -31.04
N GLU A 702 -6.92 13.63 -31.29
CA GLU A 702 -5.68 12.86 -31.14
C GLU A 702 -4.99 13.09 -29.78
N GLN A 703 -5.58 13.90 -28.90
CA GLN A 703 -5.06 14.17 -27.55
C GLN A 703 -6.01 13.64 -26.48
N PHE A 704 -5.41 13.26 -25.36
CA PHE A 704 -6.12 12.81 -24.18
C PHE A 704 -5.43 13.35 -22.92
N ILE A 705 -6.17 13.37 -21.81
CA ILE A 705 -5.64 13.60 -20.47
C ILE A 705 -5.50 12.22 -19.81
N GLU A 706 -4.31 11.88 -19.32
CA GLU A 706 -4.12 10.72 -18.47
C GLU A 706 -4.63 11.02 -17.05
N GLY A 707 -5.50 10.14 -16.54
CA GLY A 707 -6.05 10.21 -15.20
C GLY A 707 -5.29 9.32 -14.21
N ASP A 708 -5.51 9.61 -12.92
CA ASP A 708 -4.85 8.93 -11.81
C ASP A 708 -5.63 7.68 -11.41
N GLU A 709 -6.91 7.77 -11.07
CA GLU A 709 -7.70 6.60 -10.67
C GLU A 709 -9.18 6.73 -11.11
N TYR A 710 -9.94 5.63 -11.12
CA TYR A 710 -11.37 5.65 -11.44
C TYR A 710 -12.18 4.86 -10.42
N ASN A 711 -13.41 5.31 -10.15
CA ASN A 711 -14.32 4.73 -9.14
C ASN A 711 -13.67 4.53 -7.76
N VAL A 712 -12.76 5.43 -7.39
CA VAL A 712 -12.19 5.54 -6.04
C VAL A 712 -12.19 7.00 -5.64
N SER A 713 -12.20 7.24 -4.33
CA SER A 713 -12.23 8.59 -3.77
C SER A 713 -11.05 9.43 -4.28
N ARG A 714 -11.34 10.69 -4.63
CA ARG A 714 -10.34 11.60 -5.20
C ARG A 714 -9.43 12.13 -4.10
N ASN A 715 -8.14 11.84 -4.21
CA ASN A 715 -7.11 12.37 -3.33
C ASN A 715 -6.58 13.72 -3.83
N GLU A 716 -5.75 14.37 -3.02
CA GLU A 716 -5.00 15.52 -3.49
C GLU A 716 -4.07 15.13 -4.63
N ASN A 717 -3.79 16.10 -5.51
CA ASN A 717 -2.96 15.92 -6.68
C ASN A 717 -3.43 14.77 -7.58
N GLN A 718 -4.75 14.64 -7.81
CA GLN A 718 -5.33 13.61 -8.68
C GLN A 718 -6.38 14.17 -9.64
N ILE A 719 -6.51 13.50 -10.79
CA ILE A 719 -7.60 13.59 -11.75
C ILE A 719 -8.26 12.21 -11.79
N ASN A 720 -9.46 12.11 -11.23
CA ASN A 720 -10.21 10.86 -11.17
C ASN A 720 -11.43 10.89 -12.09
N VAL A 721 -11.91 9.70 -12.45
CA VAL A 721 -13.19 9.52 -13.15
C VAL A 721 -14.15 8.73 -12.28
N PHE A 722 -15.35 9.27 -12.07
CA PHE A 722 -16.43 8.61 -11.35
C PHE A 722 -17.54 8.16 -12.30
N THR A 723 -17.94 6.91 -12.21
CA THR A 723 -19.07 6.32 -12.96
C THR A 723 -20.16 5.87 -11.97
N PRO A 724 -21.36 5.49 -12.43
CA PRO A 724 -22.42 5.00 -11.54
C PRO A 724 -22.01 3.83 -10.63
N ALA A 725 -20.97 3.07 -11.00
CA ALA A 725 -20.42 2.01 -10.15
C ALA A 725 -19.78 2.53 -8.84
N TYR A 726 -19.41 3.82 -8.77
CA TYR A 726 -18.89 4.42 -7.54
C TYR A 726 -19.99 4.80 -6.53
N GLY A 727 -21.16 5.20 -7.04
CA GLY A 727 -22.28 5.73 -6.26
C GLY A 727 -23.08 6.79 -7.02
N ASN A 728 -24.02 7.43 -6.32
CA ASN A 728 -24.90 8.45 -6.93
C ASN A 728 -24.24 9.82 -7.08
N THR A 729 -23.24 10.13 -6.25
CA THR A 729 -22.51 11.39 -6.29
C THR A 729 -21.00 11.15 -6.10
N THR A 730 -20.18 12.12 -6.47
CA THR A 730 -18.70 11.98 -6.39
C THR A 730 -18.16 12.02 -4.95
N ALA A 731 -18.94 12.53 -3.99
CA ALA A 731 -18.62 12.64 -2.57
C ALA A 731 -17.29 13.37 -2.29
N THR A 732 -16.95 14.39 -3.09
CA THR A 732 -15.67 15.13 -2.93
C THR A 732 -15.81 16.47 -2.19
N SER A 733 -14.67 17.07 -1.86
CA SER A 733 -14.58 18.37 -1.16
C SER A 733 -14.79 19.56 -2.11
N THR A 734 -15.30 20.67 -1.56
CA THR A 734 -15.66 21.90 -2.32
C THR A 734 -14.53 22.60 -3.09
N PHE A 735 -13.27 22.18 -2.94
CA PHE A 735 -12.10 22.84 -3.52
C PHE A 735 -11.61 22.26 -4.86
N GLY A 736 -12.30 21.25 -5.38
CA GLY A 736 -11.99 20.64 -6.68
C GLY A 736 -12.60 21.34 -7.89
N VAL A 737 -12.46 20.71 -9.05
CA VAL A 737 -13.20 21.00 -10.30
C VAL A 737 -13.81 19.72 -10.82
N GLU A 738 -15.06 19.76 -11.27
CA GLU A 738 -15.77 18.58 -11.80
C GLU A 738 -16.43 18.89 -13.14
N ALA A 739 -16.07 18.14 -14.19
CA ALA A 739 -16.78 18.15 -15.47
C ALA A 739 -17.74 16.95 -15.52
N ILE A 740 -19.05 17.24 -15.56
CA ILE A 740 -20.12 16.25 -15.54
C ILE A 740 -20.45 15.87 -16.98
N VAL A 741 -20.39 14.58 -17.30
CA VAL A 741 -20.69 14.03 -18.63
C VAL A 741 -21.94 13.15 -18.53
N ASP A 742 -22.97 13.45 -19.32
CA ASP A 742 -24.21 12.68 -19.32
C ASP A 742 -24.10 11.35 -20.09
N GLY A 743 -25.16 10.53 -20.04
CA GLY A 743 -25.23 9.26 -20.75
C GLY A 743 -25.21 9.35 -22.29
N SER A 744 -25.26 10.55 -22.85
CA SER A 744 -25.04 10.77 -24.29
C SER A 744 -23.57 11.01 -24.64
N GLY A 745 -22.72 11.25 -23.63
CA GLY A 745 -21.30 11.61 -23.78
C GLY A 745 -21.07 13.11 -23.91
N LYS A 746 -22.03 13.95 -23.47
CA LYS A 746 -21.94 15.41 -23.50
C LYS A 746 -21.62 15.97 -22.13
N VAL A 747 -20.68 16.91 -22.06
CA VAL A 747 -20.42 17.70 -20.84
C VAL A 747 -21.64 18.59 -20.58
N THR A 748 -22.29 18.43 -19.44
CA THR A 748 -23.47 19.23 -19.06
C THR A 748 -23.08 20.45 -18.24
N THR A 749 -22.08 20.33 -17.37
CA THR A 749 -21.64 21.39 -16.45
C THR A 749 -20.20 21.16 -16.04
N VAL A 750 -19.46 22.25 -15.81
CA VAL A 750 -18.14 22.22 -15.16
C VAL A 750 -18.21 22.99 -13.84
N VAL A 751 -18.35 22.26 -12.74
CA VAL A 751 -18.47 22.80 -11.38
C VAL A 751 -17.15 23.43 -10.97
N ASN A 752 -17.22 24.63 -10.37
CA ASN A 752 -16.05 25.42 -9.95
C ASN A 752 -15.04 25.76 -11.08
N GLN A 753 -15.48 25.77 -12.34
CA GLN A 753 -14.62 26.14 -13.48
C GLN A 753 -14.01 27.54 -13.31
N LYS A 754 -14.82 28.55 -13.03
CA LYS A 754 -14.36 29.94 -12.87
C LYS A 754 -13.43 30.14 -11.66
N PRO A 755 -13.76 29.62 -10.46
CA PRO A 755 -12.83 29.60 -9.32
C PRO A 755 -11.45 29.02 -9.68
N ALA A 756 -11.40 27.91 -10.42
CA ALA A 756 -10.13 27.30 -10.82
C ALA A 756 -9.35 28.12 -11.86
N LEU A 757 -10.03 28.64 -12.88
CA LEU A 757 -9.40 29.47 -13.92
C LEU A 757 -8.83 30.78 -13.36
N THR A 758 -9.54 31.41 -12.42
CA THR A 758 -9.15 32.69 -11.81
C THR A 758 -8.35 32.54 -10.52
N TRP A 759 -8.25 31.32 -9.99
CA TRP A 759 -7.70 31.01 -8.68
C TRP A 759 -8.33 31.80 -7.52
N ASN A 760 -9.65 31.97 -7.57
CA ASN A 760 -10.43 32.67 -6.54
C ASN A 760 -11.52 31.77 -5.98
N TRP A 761 -11.29 31.25 -4.77
CA TRP A 761 -12.16 30.27 -4.09
C TRP A 761 -13.09 30.91 -3.05
N ASN A 762 -13.24 32.25 -3.05
CA ASN A 762 -14.13 32.95 -2.12
C ASN A 762 -15.61 32.59 -2.36
N VAL A 763 -15.97 32.35 -3.63
CA VAL A 763 -17.29 31.84 -4.04
C VAL A 763 -17.02 30.53 -4.74
N LYS A 764 -17.54 29.45 -4.17
CA LYS A 764 -17.38 28.09 -4.68
C LYS A 764 -18.69 27.33 -4.53
N ASP A 765 -18.97 26.49 -5.51
CA ASP A 765 -20.12 25.60 -5.50
C ASP A 765 -19.76 24.27 -4.81
N PRO A 766 -20.74 23.54 -4.25
CA PRO A 766 -20.54 22.19 -3.78
C PRO A 766 -19.93 21.31 -4.89
N ASN A 767 -18.75 20.75 -4.65
CA ASN A 767 -18.03 19.88 -5.59
C ASN A 767 -18.33 18.41 -5.25
N ASN A 768 -19.62 18.09 -5.17
CA ASN A 768 -20.14 16.74 -4.91
C ASN A 768 -21.20 16.46 -5.99
N SER A 769 -20.74 16.35 -7.24
CA SER A 769 -21.62 16.26 -8.39
C SER A 769 -22.43 14.96 -8.41
N VAL A 770 -23.68 15.04 -8.87
CA VAL A 770 -24.46 13.85 -9.22
C VAL A 770 -23.80 13.15 -10.40
N ILE A 771 -23.61 11.85 -10.30
CA ILE A 771 -23.04 11.03 -11.36
C ILE A 771 -24.20 10.58 -12.28
N PRO A 772 -24.27 11.01 -13.55
CA PRO A 772 -25.40 10.71 -14.41
C PRO A 772 -25.48 9.22 -14.77
N ALA A 773 -26.70 8.67 -14.88
CA ALA A 773 -26.90 7.32 -15.38
C ALA A 773 -26.31 7.14 -16.80
N GLY A 774 -25.46 6.14 -16.98
CA GLY A 774 -24.72 5.90 -18.22
C GLY A 774 -23.63 6.92 -18.57
N GLY A 775 -23.44 7.95 -17.72
CA GLY A 775 -22.43 9.00 -17.86
C GLY A 775 -21.27 8.82 -16.89
N PHE A 776 -20.47 9.88 -16.71
CA PHE A 776 -19.35 9.92 -15.78
C PHE A 776 -19.00 11.36 -15.35
N VAL A 777 -18.21 11.51 -14.30
CA VAL A 777 -17.69 12.81 -13.84
C VAL A 777 -16.17 12.78 -13.83
N ILE A 778 -15.54 13.74 -14.49
CA ILE A 778 -14.09 13.97 -14.41
C ILE A 778 -13.84 14.96 -13.28
N SER A 779 -13.03 14.58 -12.31
CA SER A 779 -12.88 15.32 -11.06
C SER A 779 -11.41 15.55 -10.74
N ALA A 780 -11.01 16.80 -10.50
CA ALA A 780 -9.62 17.16 -10.25
C ALA A 780 -9.43 17.96 -8.96
N LEU A 781 -8.35 17.64 -8.24
CA LEU A 781 -7.86 18.37 -7.09
C LEU A 781 -6.33 18.48 -7.19
N ASP A 782 -5.82 19.68 -6.95
CA ASP A 782 -4.37 19.90 -6.82
C ASP A 782 -3.96 19.79 -5.36
N GLU A 783 -2.72 19.41 -5.13
CA GLU A 783 -2.04 19.63 -3.85
C GLU A 783 -2.11 21.10 -3.43
N SER A 784 -2.05 21.34 -2.12
CA SER A 784 -2.00 22.70 -1.57
C SER A 784 -0.90 23.53 -2.23
N GLY A 785 -1.26 24.73 -2.72
CA GLY A 785 -0.33 25.64 -3.40
C GLY A 785 -0.10 25.36 -4.89
N VAL A 786 -0.49 24.20 -5.42
CA VAL A 786 -0.34 23.81 -6.85
C VAL A 786 -1.59 24.18 -7.65
N ARG A 787 -1.42 24.50 -8.95
CA ARG A 787 -2.49 25.03 -9.84
C ARG A 787 -2.53 24.39 -11.22
N THR A 788 -2.32 23.09 -11.33
CA THR A 788 -2.14 22.39 -12.63
C THR A 788 -3.36 21.58 -13.02
N LYS A 789 -3.77 20.60 -12.21
CA LYS A 789 -4.84 19.63 -12.49
C LYS A 789 -6.22 20.28 -12.54
N ARG A 790 -6.57 21.15 -11.58
CA ARG A 790 -7.86 21.88 -11.64
C ARG A 790 -7.95 22.79 -12.85
N GLN A 791 -6.85 23.49 -13.17
CA GLN A 791 -6.82 24.36 -14.36
C GLN A 791 -6.85 23.55 -15.65
N LEU A 792 -6.21 22.39 -15.68
CA LEU A 792 -6.27 21.47 -16.81
C LEU A 792 -7.71 21.07 -17.10
N VAL A 793 -8.43 20.50 -16.12
CA VAL A 793 -9.83 20.11 -16.30
C VAL A 793 -10.71 21.32 -16.65
N ALA A 794 -10.55 22.44 -15.95
CA ALA A 794 -11.36 23.63 -16.18
C ALA A 794 -11.15 24.28 -17.56
N ARG A 795 -9.95 24.16 -18.16
CA ARG A 795 -9.64 24.68 -19.51
C ARG A 795 -10.03 23.71 -20.61
N THR A 796 -10.01 22.41 -20.34
CA THR A 796 -10.26 21.38 -21.34
C THR A 796 -11.73 21.21 -21.67
N TYR A 797 -12.63 21.33 -20.69
CA TYR A 797 -14.04 21.02 -20.85
C TYR A 797 -14.93 22.25 -20.68
N ASN A 798 -15.98 22.33 -21.50
CA ASN A 798 -17.08 23.29 -21.42
C ASN A 798 -18.42 22.57 -21.62
N ALA A 799 -19.51 23.16 -21.14
CA ALA A 799 -20.85 22.61 -21.39
C ALA A 799 -21.13 22.53 -22.90
N GLY A 800 -21.59 21.36 -23.36
CA GLY A 800 -21.84 21.01 -24.76
C GLY A 800 -20.74 20.19 -25.45
N ASP A 801 -19.54 20.12 -24.85
CA ASP A 801 -18.41 19.37 -25.41
C ASP A 801 -18.68 17.85 -25.44
N ASP A 802 -18.14 17.16 -26.44
CA ASP A 802 -18.07 15.70 -26.44
C ASP A 802 -16.91 15.24 -25.56
N ALA A 803 -17.19 14.33 -24.62
CA ALA A 803 -16.17 13.70 -23.79
C ALA A 803 -16.33 12.17 -23.80
N ARG A 804 -15.20 11.47 -23.85
CA ARG A 804 -15.08 10.02 -23.72
C ARG A 804 -13.99 9.69 -22.71
N ALA A 805 -14.12 8.58 -22.02
CA ALA A 805 -13.11 8.08 -21.10
C ALA A 805 -12.99 6.56 -21.23
N ALA A 806 -11.77 6.04 -21.05
CA ALA A 806 -11.52 4.61 -21.07
C ALA A 806 -10.32 4.23 -20.18
N VAL A 807 -10.34 2.97 -19.73
CA VAL A 807 -9.27 2.33 -18.99
C VAL A 807 -8.64 1.27 -19.88
N LEU A 808 -7.34 1.40 -20.16
CA LEU A 808 -6.53 0.42 -20.86
C LEU A 808 -5.75 -0.41 -19.84
N SER A 809 -5.82 -1.74 -19.90
CA SER A 809 -5.14 -2.64 -18.96
C SER A 809 -4.62 -3.93 -19.63
N GLY A 810 -3.84 -4.72 -18.89
CA GLY A 810 -3.30 -6.01 -19.33
C GLY A 810 -2.05 -5.95 -20.22
N TYR A 811 -1.53 -4.75 -20.51
CA TYR A 811 -0.31 -4.56 -21.31
C TYR A 811 0.99 -4.68 -20.49
N SER A 812 0.92 -4.54 -19.17
CA SER A 812 2.09 -4.43 -18.29
C SER A 812 3.01 -5.65 -18.37
N VAL A 813 2.43 -6.86 -18.49
CA VAL A 813 3.16 -8.14 -18.59
C VAL A 813 4.09 -8.24 -19.79
N TYR A 814 3.85 -7.47 -20.85
CA TYR A 814 4.69 -7.49 -22.05
C TYR A 814 5.85 -6.50 -21.96
N ASN A 815 5.75 -5.44 -21.17
CA ASN A 815 6.77 -4.40 -21.13
C ASN A 815 8.06 -4.93 -20.48
N GLY A 816 9.17 -4.86 -21.22
CA GLY A 816 10.46 -5.42 -20.80
C GLY A 816 10.60 -6.94 -21.03
N SER A 817 9.58 -7.60 -21.58
CA SER A 817 9.64 -9.04 -21.88
C SER A 817 10.54 -9.36 -23.08
N SER A 818 10.93 -10.62 -23.22
CA SER A 818 11.69 -11.12 -24.37
C SER A 818 11.06 -12.37 -24.99
N THR A 819 11.28 -12.56 -26.30
CA THR A 819 10.77 -13.72 -27.04
C THR A 819 11.61 -14.02 -28.29
N PRO A 820 11.82 -15.28 -28.69
CA PRO A 820 12.42 -15.62 -29.99
C PRO A 820 11.47 -15.39 -31.17
N ALA A 821 10.15 -15.37 -30.90
CA ALA A 821 9.12 -15.33 -31.93
C ALA A 821 9.21 -14.08 -32.82
N ALA A 822 9.02 -14.26 -34.12
CA ALA A 822 8.99 -13.18 -35.09
C ALA A 822 7.73 -12.31 -35.01
N THR A 823 6.70 -12.78 -34.29
CA THR A 823 5.43 -12.09 -34.08
C THR A 823 5.01 -12.22 -32.62
N LEU A 824 4.44 -11.16 -32.08
CA LEU A 824 3.84 -11.13 -30.74
C LEU A 824 2.32 -11.04 -30.85
N ASP A 825 1.63 -12.04 -30.30
CA ASP A 825 0.19 -11.96 -30.05
C ASP A 825 -0.06 -11.16 -28.76
N LEU A 826 -0.25 -9.84 -28.92
CA LEU A 826 -0.53 -8.95 -27.81
C LEU A 826 -2.02 -9.00 -27.46
N LYS A 827 -2.32 -9.13 -26.17
CA LYS A 827 -3.68 -9.10 -25.62
C LYS A 827 -3.78 -8.06 -24.51
N GLY A 828 -4.95 -7.44 -24.37
CA GLY A 828 -5.26 -6.54 -23.26
C GLY A 828 -6.77 -6.32 -23.14
N ARG A 829 -7.17 -5.37 -22.30
CA ARG A 829 -8.56 -4.97 -22.12
C ARG A 829 -8.71 -3.46 -22.21
N VAL A 830 -9.82 -3.02 -22.80
CA VAL A 830 -10.31 -1.65 -22.74
C VAL A 830 -11.69 -1.65 -22.10
N GLU A 831 -11.85 -0.87 -21.04
CA GLU A 831 -13.14 -0.57 -20.42
C GLU A 831 -13.54 0.86 -20.78
N VAL A 832 -14.66 1.04 -21.47
CA VAL A 832 -15.19 2.37 -21.78
C VAL A 832 -15.99 2.87 -20.57
N LEU A 833 -15.60 4.01 -20.02
CA LEU A 833 -16.28 4.64 -18.90
C LEU A 833 -17.40 5.55 -19.46
N GLY A 834 -18.63 5.05 -19.44
CA GLY A 834 -19.80 5.72 -20.02
C GLY A 834 -20.20 5.16 -21.39
N LYS A 835 -20.52 6.03 -22.35
CA LYS A 835 -20.98 5.65 -23.69
C LYS A 835 -19.85 5.67 -24.72
N GLY A 836 -19.88 4.69 -25.63
CA GLY A 836 -19.09 4.70 -26.87
C GLY A 836 -18.60 3.31 -27.23
N THR A 837 -18.04 3.18 -28.44
CA THR A 837 -17.38 1.93 -28.88
C THR A 837 -15.88 2.13 -28.97
N ALA A 838 -15.12 1.22 -28.37
CA ALA A 838 -13.67 1.26 -28.39
C ALA A 838 -13.09 0.71 -29.69
N GLU A 839 -12.06 1.39 -30.20
CA GLU A 839 -11.13 0.93 -31.24
C GLU A 839 -9.72 0.92 -30.63
N VAL A 840 -9.01 -0.20 -30.77
CA VAL A 840 -7.62 -0.33 -30.33
C VAL A 840 -6.71 -0.42 -31.55
N ARG A 841 -5.58 0.28 -31.51
CA ARG A 841 -4.55 0.23 -32.55
C ARG A 841 -3.20 -0.16 -31.96
N LEU A 842 -2.50 -1.10 -32.60
CA LEU A 842 -1.12 -1.50 -32.29
C LEU A 842 -0.20 -0.96 -33.39
N ASN A 843 0.70 -0.04 -33.05
CA ASN A 843 1.53 0.67 -34.03
C ASN A 843 0.70 1.28 -35.18
N GLY A 844 -0.46 1.85 -34.84
CA GLY A 844 -1.41 2.43 -35.80
C GLY A 844 -2.30 1.43 -36.54
N GLN A 845 -2.07 0.12 -36.43
CA GLN A 845 -2.90 -0.91 -37.08
C GLN A 845 -4.06 -1.36 -36.18
N PRO A 846 -5.31 -1.45 -36.69
CA PRO A 846 -6.45 -1.91 -35.89
C PRO A 846 -6.25 -3.31 -35.29
N ALA A 847 -6.61 -3.46 -34.03
CA ALA A 847 -6.72 -4.74 -33.32
C ALA A 847 -8.18 -5.14 -33.15
N ALA A 848 -8.46 -6.44 -33.13
CA ALA A 848 -9.82 -6.92 -32.89
C ALA A 848 -10.20 -6.66 -31.42
N VAL A 849 -11.34 -6.03 -31.19
CA VAL A 849 -11.90 -5.75 -29.86
C VAL A 849 -13.22 -6.50 -29.72
N LEU A 850 -13.33 -7.32 -28.68
CA LEU A 850 -14.56 -8.05 -28.34
C LEU A 850 -15.53 -7.14 -27.59
N ALA A 851 -16.81 -7.51 -27.56
CA ALA A 851 -17.83 -6.80 -26.78
C ALA A 851 -17.51 -6.72 -25.28
N THR A 852 -16.70 -7.65 -24.76
CA THR A 852 -16.20 -7.67 -23.38
C THR A 852 -15.09 -6.63 -23.12
N GLY A 853 -14.65 -5.90 -24.15
CA GLY A 853 -13.52 -4.98 -24.10
C GLY A 853 -12.15 -5.63 -24.27
N GLU A 854 -12.06 -6.96 -24.33
CA GLU A 854 -10.81 -7.66 -24.61
C GLU A 854 -10.37 -7.40 -26.04
N PHE A 855 -9.09 -7.10 -26.23
CA PHE A 855 -8.52 -6.94 -27.56
C PHE A 855 -7.35 -7.88 -27.79
N LYS A 856 -7.16 -8.27 -29.06
CA LYS A 856 -6.02 -9.07 -29.52
C LYS A 856 -5.50 -8.51 -30.85
N GLY A 857 -4.18 -8.40 -30.97
CA GLY A 857 -3.52 -8.10 -32.24
C GLY A 857 -2.13 -8.74 -32.34
N SER A 858 -1.70 -9.02 -33.57
CA SER A 858 -0.38 -9.59 -33.86
C SER A 858 0.56 -8.50 -34.33
N VAL A 859 1.72 -8.37 -33.68
CA VAL A 859 2.74 -7.36 -34.00
C VAL A 859 4.01 -8.05 -34.48
N PRO A 860 4.53 -7.75 -35.69
CA PRO A 860 5.81 -8.28 -36.13
C PRO A 860 6.96 -7.67 -35.32
N LEU A 861 7.94 -8.49 -34.97
CA LEU A 861 9.12 -8.10 -34.19
C LEU A 861 10.41 -8.25 -35.01
N ALA A 862 11.22 -7.20 -35.04
CA ALA A 862 12.61 -7.25 -35.50
C ALA A 862 13.53 -7.76 -34.37
N LEU A 863 14.69 -8.34 -34.69
CA LEU A 863 15.68 -8.72 -33.67
C LEU A 863 16.10 -7.48 -32.85
N GLY A 864 16.21 -7.64 -31.53
CA GLY A 864 16.48 -6.55 -30.60
C GLY A 864 15.20 -5.93 -30.02
N ALA A 865 15.29 -4.69 -29.53
CA ALA A 865 14.18 -4.00 -28.86
C ALA A 865 13.13 -3.48 -29.86
N ASN A 866 11.86 -3.77 -29.61
CA ASN A 866 10.71 -3.33 -30.40
C ASN A 866 9.77 -2.50 -29.52
N PRO A 867 9.70 -1.17 -29.72
CA PRO A 867 8.65 -0.37 -29.12
C PRO A 867 7.31 -0.66 -29.82
N ILE A 868 6.26 -0.90 -29.03
CA ILE A 868 4.90 -1.16 -29.50
C ILE A 868 3.99 -0.14 -28.85
N GLU A 869 3.42 0.76 -29.64
CA GLU A 869 2.41 1.72 -29.19
C GLU A 869 1.02 1.08 -29.25
N ILE A 870 0.32 1.13 -28.11
CA ILE A 870 -1.08 0.75 -27.96
C ILE A 870 -1.88 2.05 -27.81
N SER A 871 -2.70 2.38 -28.81
CA SER A 871 -3.60 3.55 -28.78
C SER A 871 -5.06 3.10 -28.70
N VAL A 872 -5.86 3.79 -27.88
CA VAL A 872 -7.29 3.53 -27.73
C VAL A 872 -8.08 4.75 -28.14
N TYR A 873 -9.10 4.54 -28.98
CA TYR A 873 -10.06 5.55 -29.39
C TYR A 873 -11.46 5.10 -29.01
N VAL A 874 -12.29 6.02 -28.52
CA VAL A 874 -13.71 5.78 -28.27
C VAL A 874 -14.51 6.72 -29.15
N ASP A 875 -15.35 6.18 -30.03
CA ASP A 875 -16.07 6.94 -31.08
C ASP A 875 -15.13 7.88 -31.90
N GLY A 876 -13.90 7.44 -32.14
CA GLY A 876 -12.88 8.21 -32.86
C GLY A 876 -12.16 9.29 -32.04
N TRP A 877 -12.36 9.34 -30.72
CA TRP A 877 -11.62 10.23 -29.81
C TRP A 877 -10.56 9.44 -29.04
N LYS A 878 -9.30 9.87 -29.12
CA LYS A 878 -8.21 9.22 -28.38
C LYS A 878 -8.46 9.35 -26.88
N THR A 879 -8.31 8.25 -26.16
CA THR A 879 -8.48 8.16 -24.70
C THR A 879 -7.25 7.61 -24.02
N ASN A 880 -6.46 6.76 -24.69
CA ASN A 880 -5.24 6.18 -24.13
C ASN A 880 -4.14 6.08 -25.19
N SER A 881 -2.88 6.11 -24.73
CA SER A 881 -1.68 5.79 -25.52
C SER A 881 -0.61 5.27 -24.59
N LYS A 882 -0.13 4.04 -24.81
CA LYS A 882 0.97 3.47 -24.05
C LYS A 882 1.96 2.76 -24.95
N THR A 883 3.24 3.06 -24.78
CA THR A 883 4.32 2.35 -25.45
C THR A 883 4.93 1.34 -24.50
N ILE A 884 4.98 0.08 -24.93
CA ILE A 884 5.72 -0.99 -24.27
C ILE A 884 6.92 -1.39 -25.12
N THR A 885 7.95 -1.98 -24.53
CA THR A 885 9.11 -2.49 -25.27
C THR A 885 9.20 -4.00 -25.11
N VAL A 886 9.28 -4.74 -26.23
CA VAL A 886 9.49 -6.19 -26.25
C VAL A 886 10.78 -6.50 -27.00
N THR A 887 11.64 -7.33 -26.42
CA THR A 887 12.93 -7.67 -27.04
C THR A 887 12.83 -9.00 -27.77
N ARG A 888 13.01 -8.99 -29.09
CA ARG A 888 13.15 -10.24 -29.83
C ARG A 888 14.58 -10.76 -29.74
N THR A 889 14.75 -11.98 -29.25
CA THR A 889 16.04 -12.65 -29.19
C THR A 889 16.29 -13.48 -30.45
N GLN A 890 17.55 -13.81 -30.73
CA GLN A 890 17.86 -14.81 -31.76
C GLN A 890 17.39 -16.19 -31.32
N ASN A 891 16.93 -17.01 -32.27
CA ASN A 891 16.60 -18.40 -32.03
C ASN A 891 17.89 -19.18 -31.68
N VAL A 892 17.86 -19.95 -30.60
CA VAL A 892 18.99 -20.77 -30.17
C VAL A 892 18.99 -22.08 -30.96
N LEU A 893 20.10 -22.38 -31.65
CA LEU A 893 20.29 -23.65 -32.35
C LEU A 893 20.47 -24.78 -31.33
N THR A 894 19.55 -25.76 -31.31
CA THR A 894 19.59 -26.89 -30.37
C THR A 894 20.24 -28.11 -30.99
N ALA A 895 19.95 -28.41 -32.27
CA ALA A 895 20.47 -29.56 -32.99
C ALA A 895 20.56 -29.32 -34.51
N ILE A 896 21.16 -30.27 -35.23
CA ILE A 896 20.97 -30.43 -36.68
C ILE A 896 20.46 -31.84 -36.95
N GLU A 897 19.60 -31.98 -37.95
CA GLU A 897 19.00 -33.24 -38.40
C GLU A 897 19.37 -33.51 -39.86
N ALA A 898 19.58 -34.78 -40.21
CA ALA A 898 19.74 -35.24 -41.59
C ALA A 898 18.41 -35.74 -42.15
N ASP A 899 18.26 -35.74 -43.49
CA ASP A 899 17.08 -36.28 -44.17
C ASP A 899 16.89 -37.79 -44.00
N ALA A 900 17.95 -38.52 -43.63
CA ALA A 900 17.90 -39.92 -43.28
C ALA A 900 18.95 -40.28 -42.21
N SER A 901 18.64 -41.25 -41.35
CA SER A 901 19.60 -41.80 -40.39
C SER A 901 20.57 -42.80 -41.03
N SER A 902 20.21 -43.37 -42.18
CA SER A 902 21.09 -44.25 -42.95
C SER A 902 20.79 -44.20 -44.45
N TYR A 903 21.82 -44.50 -45.24
CA TYR A 903 21.72 -44.73 -46.68
C TYR A 903 22.27 -46.11 -47.04
N ARG A 904 21.53 -46.81 -47.89
CA ARG A 904 22.02 -47.98 -48.61
C ARG A 904 22.30 -47.56 -50.05
N LEU A 905 23.57 -47.57 -50.45
CA LEU A 905 24.02 -47.10 -51.76
C LEU A 905 24.74 -48.22 -52.52
N LYS A 906 24.59 -48.25 -53.84
CA LYS A 906 25.35 -49.16 -54.69
C LYS A 906 26.73 -48.57 -54.97
N ALA A 907 27.76 -49.41 -55.10
CA ALA A 907 29.10 -48.94 -55.46
C ALA A 907 29.04 -48.08 -56.76
N GLY A 908 29.61 -46.88 -56.72
CA GLY A 908 29.54 -45.88 -57.79
C GLY A 908 28.35 -44.90 -57.71
N GLU A 909 27.36 -45.15 -56.84
CA GLU A 909 26.22 -44.26 -56.63
C GLU A 909 26.63 -42.98 -55.91
N ARG A 910 25.98 -41.86 -56.26
CA ARG A 910 26.19 -40.54 -55.64
C ARG A 910 24.88 -40.05 -55.04
N ARG A 911 24.93 -39.53 -53.80
CA ARG A 911 23.75 -39.03 -53.08
C ARG A 911 24.06 -37.77 -52.29
N LYS A 912 23.26 -36.72 -52.45
CA LYS A 912 23.36 -35.49 -51.67
C LYS A 912 22.74 -35.67 -50.30
N LEU A 913 23.48 -35.38 -49.23
CA LEU A 913 22.96 -35.32 -47.86
C LEU A 913 22.26 -33.97 -47.64
N ALA A 914 21.00 -33.99 -47.19
CA ALA A 914 20.25 -32.78 -46.87
C ALA A 914 20.16 -32.61 -45.35
N LEU A 915 20.43 -31.40 -44.87
CA LEU A 915 20.46 -31.08 -43.43
C LEU A 915 19.43 -30.00 -43.09
N ASN A 916 18.85 -30.11 -41.91
CA ASN A 916 18.02 -29.07 -41.29
C ASN A 916 18.63 -28.65 -39.94
N ALA A 917 18.67 -27.34 -39.69
CA ALA A 917 18.92 -26.77 -38.38
C ALA A 917 17.64 -26.84 -37.54
N VAL A 918 17.76 -27.32 -36.30
CA VAL A 918 16.67 -27.42 -35.33
C VAL A 918 16.89 -26.36 -34.25
N TYR A 919 15.89 -25.51 -34.03
CA TYR A 919 15.94 -24.45 -33.05
C TYR A 919 15.12 -24.78 -31.80
N GLU A 920 15.34 -24.03 -30.72
CA GLU A 920 14.63 -24.17 -29.45
C GLU A 920 13.10 -24.02 -29.57
N ASP A 921 12.62 -23.20 -30.52
CA ASP A 921 11.20 -23.04 -30.82
C ASP A 921 10.60 -24.21 -31.63
N GLY A 922 11.39 -25.24 -31.94
CA GLY A 922 10.99 -26.42 -32.70
C GLY A 922 10.99 -26.23 -34.22
N SER A 923 11.31 -25.04 -34.73
CA SER A 923 11.42 -24.78 -36.16
C SER A 923 12.59 -25.54 -36.80
N ARG A 924 12.41 -25.93 -38.06
CA ARG A 924 13.41 -26.62 -38.90
C ARG A 924 13.69 -25.80 -40.14
N LEU A 925 14.95 -25.39 -40.33
CA LEU A 925 15.35 -24.63 -41.51
C LEU A 925 16.44 -25.39 -42.29
N PRO A 926 16.34 -25.48 -43.63
CA PRO A 926 17.35 -26.15 -44.43
C PRO A 926 18.70 -25.44 -44.33
N ILE A 927 19.77 -26.22 -44.21
CA ILE A 927 21.15 -25.73 -44.19
C ILE A 927 21.67 -25.78 -45.62
N ALA A 928 21.70 -24.62 -46.29
CA ALA A 928 22.18 -24.51 -47.67
C ALA A 928 23.72 -24.50 -47.76
N ASP A 929 24.38 -23.80 -46.83
CA ASP A 929 25.84 -23.61 -46.80
C ASP A 929 26.39 -23.57 -45.36
N GLY A 930 27.70 -23.78 -45.21
CA GLY A 930 28.42 -23.62 -43.93
C GLY A 930 28.50 -24.88 -43.05
N ALA A 931 27.96 -26.01 -43.49
CA ALA A 931 28.18 -27.30 -42.85
C ALA A 931 29.52 -27.91 -43.31
N SER A 932 30.23 -28.56 -42.39
CA SER A 932 31.40 -29.37 -42.70
C SER A 932 31.07 -30.85 -42.64
N PHE A 933 31.65 -31.64 -43.54
CA PHE A 933 31.36 -33.06 -43.69
C PHE A 933 32.63 -33.90 -43.59
N GLN A 934 32.53 -35.06 -42.93
CA GLN A 934 33.62 -36.01 -42.81
C GLN A 934 33.10 -37.45 -42.89
N SER A 935 33.80 -38.32 -43.62
CA SER A 935 33.54 -39.77 -43.61
C SER A 935 34.59 -40.48 -42.76
N ALA A 936 34.15 -41.39 -41.89
CA ALA A 936 35.03 -42.19 -41.05
C ALA A 936 35.91 -43.16 -41.87
N ALA A 937 35.39 -43.65 -43.00
CA ALA A 937 36.10 -44.48 -43.96
C ALA A 937 35.81 -44.00 -45.39
N SER A 938 36.60 -43.01 -45.84
CA SER A 938 36.44 -42.38 -47.16
C SER A 938 36.70 -43.33 -48.34
N ASN A 939 37.40 -44.44 -48.09
CA ASN A 939 37.57 -45.55 -49.03
C ASN A 939 36.29 -46.38 -49.21
N VAL A 940 35.38 -46.42 -48.24
CA VAL A 940 34.07 -47.09 -48.33
C VAL A 940 33.05 -46.14 -48.98
N ALA A 941 32.88 -44.94 -48.41
CA ALA A 941 32.13 -43.86 -49.04
C ALA A 941 32.79 -42.52 -48.73
N ASN A 942 33.08 -41.73 -49.75
CA ASN A 942 33.65 -40.39 -49.59
C ASN A 942 32.52 -39.35 -49.51
N VAL A 943 32.72 -38.24 -48.78
CA VAL A 943 31.79 -37.10 -48.81
C VAL A 943 32.54 -35.88 -49.33
N GLU A 944 31.95 -35.21 -50.33
CA GLU A 944 32.50 -33.99 -50.92
C GLU A 944 32.17 -32.76 -50.06
N ALA A 945 32.84 -31.63 -50.31
CA ALA A 945 32.67 -30.41 -49.50
C ALA A 945 31.23 -29.87 -49.50
N ASP A 946 30.45 -30.19 -50.54
CA ASP A 946 29.06 -29.81 -50.67
C ASP A 946 28.10 -30.80 -49.95
N GLY A 947 28.61 -31.89 -49.35
CA GLY A 947 27.78 -32.93 -48.73
C GLY A 947 27.34 -34.05 -49.67
N THR A 948 27.87 -34.11 -50.91
CA THR A 948 27.61 -35.24 -51.81
C THR A 948 28.41 -36.47 -51.39
N ILE A 949 27.70 -37.53 -51.00
CA ILE A 949 28.25 -38.84 -50.66
C ILE A 949 28.47 -39.64 -51.96
N VAL A 950 29.68 -40.17 -52.12
CA VAL A 950 30.12 -40.99 -53.25
C VAL A 950 30.46 -42.38 -52.73
N ALA A 951 29.61 -43.37 -53.04
CA ALA A 951 29.81 -44.76 -52.66
C ALA A 951 30.97 -45.38 -53.46
N ARG A 952 31.98 -45.92 -52.77
CA ARG A 952 33.20 -46.46 -53.40
C ARG A 952 33.27 -47.98 -53.28
N ASN A 953 33.64 -48.47 -52.10
CA ASN A 953 33.87 -49.90 -51.85
C ASN A 953 32.81 -50.47 -50.91
N VAL A 954 32.55 -51.77 -51.03
CA VAL A 954 31.61 -52.46 -50.15
C VAL A 954 32.04 -52.34 -48.69
N GLY A 955 31.08 -52.03 -47.83
CA GLY A 955 31.29 -51.88 -46.41
C GLY A 955 30.28 -50.93 -45.79
N GLU A 956 30.47 -50.65 -44.51
CA GLU A 956 29.69 -49.66 -43.77
C GLU A 956 30.63 -48.57 -43.27
N THR A 957 30.22 -47.31 -43.40
CA THR A 957 30.93 -46.15 -42.87
C THR A 957 29.93 -45.18 -42.27
N THR A 958 30.42 -44.21 -41.50
CA THR A 958 29.60 -43.11 -40.97
C THR A 958 30.05 -41.81 -41.60
N VAL A 959 29.08 -41.01 -42.07
CA VAL A 959 29.28 -39.63 -42.50
C VAL A 959 28.80 -38.71 -41.38
N THR A 960 29.68 -37.86 -40.88
CA THR A 960 29.39 -36.84 -39.86
C THR A 960 29.27 -35.48 -40.53
N ALA A 961 28.19 -34.77 -40.23
CA ALA A 961 28.04 -33.36 -40.59
C ALA A 961 28.11 -32.49 -39.32
N VAL A 962 28.75 -31.32 -39.40
CA VAL A 962 28.85 -30.35 -38.31
C VAL A 962 28.45 -28.96 -38.79
N TYR A 963 27.58 -28.28 -38.04
CA TYR A 963 27.15 -26.90 -38.32
C TYR A 963 26.99 -26.13 -37.01
N GLN A 964 27.64 -24.97 -36.89
CA GLN A 964 27.62 -24.11 -35.70
C GLN A 964 27.81 -24.87 -34.36
N GLY A 965 28.72 -25.86 -34.34
CA GLY A 965 29.04 -26.65 -33.14
C GLY A 965 28.09 -27.80 -32.84
N LYS A 966 27.01 -28.00 -33.61
CA LYS A 966 26.12 -29.17 -33.54
C LYS A 966 26.52 -30.19 -34.60
N SER A 967 26.33 -31.48 -34.31
CA SER A 967 26.69 -32.56 -35.22
C SER A 967 25.57 -33.57 -35.39
N VAL A 968 25.51 -34.19 -36.57
CA VAL A 968 24.65 -35.34 -36.89
C VAL A 968 25.46 -36.38 -37.64
N THR A 969 25.12 -37.65 -37.45
CA THR A 969 25.79 -38.77 -38.11
C THR A 969 24.78 -39.55 -38.95
N VAL A 970 25.23 -39.99 -40.13
CA VAL A 970 24.44 -40.81 -41.06
C VAL A 970 25.24 -42.06 -41.41
N GLN A 971 24.64 -43.23 -41.22
CA GLN A 971 25.28 -44.49 -41.59
C GLN A 971 25.17 -44.71 -43.10
N VAL A 972 26.27 -45.06 -43.76
CA VAL A 972 26.30 -45.34 -45.19
C VAL A 972 26.76 -46.77 -45.40
N LYS A 973 25.85 -47.60 -45.89
CA LYS A 973 26.12 -48.98 -46.28
C LYS A 973 26.27 -49.05 -47.80
N VAL A 974 27.48 -49.36 -48.24
CA VAL A 974 27.79 -49.54 -49.65
C VAL A 974 27.72 -51.03 -50.00
N VAL A 975 26.92 -51.35 -51.01
CA VAL A 975 26.70 -52.71 -51.48
C VAL A 975 27.13 -52.85 -52.93
N GLN A 976 27.48 -54.06 -53.34
CA GLN A 976 27.71 -54.39 -54.74
C GLN A 976 26.97 -55.68 -55.09
N LEU A 977 26.77 -55.92 -56.38
CA LEU A 977 26.18 -57.15 -56.86
C LEU A 977 27.10 -58.33 -56.55
N LYS A 978 26.64 -59.27 -55.72
CA LYS A 978 27.39 -60.46 -55.33
C LYS A 978 27.20 -61.58 -56.36
N SER A 979 25.95 -61.87 -56.70
CA SER A 979 25.58 -62.90 -57.66
C SER A 979 24.25 -62.57 -58.33
N LEU A 980 23.97 -63.24 -59.45
CA LEU A 980 22.64 -63.29 -60.04
C LEU A 980 21.89 -64.51 -59.52
N SER A 981 20.57 -64.44 -59.50
CA SER A 981 19.66 -65.52 -59.11
C SER A 981 18.42 -65.49 -60.00
N THR A 982 17.99 -66.66 -60.42
CA THR A 982 16.76 -66.87 -61.22
C THR A 982 16.41 -68.35 -61.19
N ALA A 983 15.35 -68.77 -61.87
CA ALA A 983 15.05 -70.18 -62.07
C ALA A 983 16.16 -70.83 -62.91
N VAL A 984 16.92 -71.75 -62.31
CA VAL A 984 18.11 -72.38 -62.93
C VAL A 984 17.79 -73.54 -63.88
N GLU A 985 16.55 -74.02 -63.87
CA GLU A 985 16.08 -75.05 -64.80
C GLU A 985 14.66 -74.69 -65.28
N LEU A 986 14.46 -74.77 -66.60
CA LEU A 986 13.20 -74.48 -67.27
C LEU A 986 12.86 -75.63 -68.20
N ASP A 987 11.75 -76.29 -67.91
CA ASP A 987 11.16 -77.34 -68.73
C ASP A 987 10.09 -76.72 -69.62
N LEU A 988 10.36 -76.63 -70.92
CA LEU A 988 9.49 -76.00 -71.92
C LEU A 988 9.12 -77.00 -73.01
N LYS A 989 7.94 -76.88 -73.61
CA LYS A 989 7.59 -77.65 -74.81
C LYS A 989 7.99 -76.87 -76.06
N ALA A 990 8.32 -77.56 -77.15
CA ALA A 990 8.63 -76.89 -78.40
C ALA A 990 7.46 -75.97 -78.84
N GLY A 991 7.74 -74.67 -78.97
CA GLY A 991 6.77 -73.60 -79.24
C GLY A 991 6.48 -72.67 -78.06
N ASP A 992 6.81 -73.05 -76.83
CA ASP A 992 6.58 -72.23 -75.63
C ASP A 992 7.56 -71.05 -75.57
N SER A 993 7.11 -69.96 -74.94
CA SER A 993 7.95 -68.80 -74.57
C SER A 993 7.82 -68.50 -73.08
N LYS A 994 8.92 -68.13 -72.42
CA LYS A 994 8.96 -67.77 -70.99
C LYS A 994 9.92 -66.61 -70.75
N GLN A 995 9.43 -65.53 -70.12
CA GLN A 995 10.25 -64.45 -69.60
C GLN A 995 10.93 -64.89 -68.30
N ILE A 996 12.26 -64.75 -68.22
CA ILE A 996 12.99 -64.99 -66.98
C ILE A 996 12.98 -63.74 -66.09
N GLU A 997 12.78 -63.95 -64.80
CA GLU A 997 12.96 -62.92 -63.78
C GLU A 997 14.38 -63.04 -63.22
N LEU A 998 15.24 -62.12 -63.63
CA LEU A 998 16.62 -62.05 -63.16
C LEU A 998 16.69 -61.16 -61.92
N LEU A 999 17.04 -61.76 -60.79
CA LEU A 999 17.29 -61.06 -59.53
C LEU A 999 18.80 -60.95 -59.30
N GLY A 1000 19.23 -59.84 -58.74
CA GLY A 1000 20.59 -59.61 -58.28
C GLY A 1000 20.63 -59.74 -56.77
N VAL A 1001 21.44 -60.67 -56.27
CA VAL A 1001 21.74 -60.81 -54.85
C VAL A 1001 22.91 -59.87 -54.53
N TYR A 1002 22.68 -58.87 -53.70
CA TYR A 1002 23.72 -57.92 -53.28
C TYR A 1002 24.54 -58.47 -52.11
N THR A 1003 25.68 -57.84 -51.81
CA THR A 1003 26.60 -58.28 -50.73
C THR A 1003 25.98 -58.30 -49.34
N ASP A 1004 24.87 -57.58 -49.14
CA ASP A 1004 24.10 -57.57 -47.91
C ASP A 1004 22.93 -58.57 -47.89
N GLY A 1005 22.82 -59.42 -48.92
CA GLY A 1005 21.79 -60.44 -49.04
C GLY A 1005 20.46 -59.95 -49.62
N VAL A 1006 20.27 -58.63 -49.78
CA VAL A 1006 19.07 -58.07 -50.40
C VAL A 1006 19.05 -58.44 -51.88
N THR A 1007 17.90 -58.92 -52.34
CA THR A 1007 17.65 -59.25 -53.75
C THR A 1007 16.86 -58.17 -54.44
N GLU A 1008 17.34 -57.67 -55.58
CA GLU A 1008 16.60 -56.69 -56.40
C GLU A 1008 16.54 -57.15 -57.84
N ARG A 1009 15.47 -56.79 -58.55
CA ARG A 1009 15.32 -57.13 -59.96
C ARG A 1009 16.37 -56.41 -60.82
N ILE A 1010 17.12 -57.17 -61.61
CA ILE A 1010 18.07 -56.64 -62.59
C ILE A 1010 17.32 -56.34 -63.89
N ARG A 1011 17.34 -55.09 -64.32
CA ARG A 1011 16.67 -54.64 -65.55
C ARG A 1011 17.59 -54.60 -66.76
N ASN A 1012 18.90 -54.48 -66.54
CA ASN A 1012 19.91 -54.36 -67.59
C ASN A 1012 20.86 -55.56 -67.52
N ALA A 1013 20.58 -56.58 -68.32
CA ALA A 1013 21.39 -57.79 -68.43
C ALA A 1013 21.52 -58.19 -69.91
N SER A 1014 22.62 -58.84 -70.27
CA SER A 1014 22.80 -59.50 -71.56
C SER A 1014 22.43 -60.98 -71.44
N TYR A 1015 21.79 -61.53 -72.48
CA TYR A 1015 21.37 -62.93 -72.52
C TYR A 1015 21.92 -63.62 -73.76
N THR A 1016 22.40 -64.85 -73.61
CA THR A 1016 22.92 -65.66 -74.71
C THR A 1016 22.48 -67.11 -74.59
N SER A 1017 22.25 -67.81 -75.71
CA SER A 1017 21.92 -69.24 -75.72
C SER A 1017 23.07 -70.03 -76.32
N SER A 1018 23.51 -71.08 -75.63
CA SER A 1018 24.60 -71.97 -76.07
C SER A 1018 24.22 -72.84 -77.28
N LYS A 1019 22.93 -73.16 -77.45
CA LYS A 1019 22.38 -73.83 -78.65
C LYS A 1019 21.11 -73.11 -79.10
N PRO A 1020 21.22 -71.99 -79.83
CA PRO A 1020 20.07 -71.21 -80.29
C PRO A 1020 19.06 -72.01 -81.11
N LYS A 1021 19.48 -73.07 -81.80
CA LYS A 1021 18.60 -73.99 -82.54
C LYS A 1021 17.67 -74.83 -81.65
N THR A 1022 17.96 -74.92 -80.35
CA THR A 1022 17.17 -75.65 -79.33
C THR A 1022 16.25 -74.68 -78.60
N ALA A 1023 16.76 -73.54 -78.13
CA ALA A 1023 15.97 -72.41 -77.64
C ALA A 1023 16.73 -71.09 -77.86
N THR A 1024 16.03 -70.02 -78.24
CA THR A 1024 16.59 -68.65 -78.36
C THR A 1024 16.22 -67.82 -77.14
N VAL A 1025 16.97 -66.75 -76.86
CA VAL A 1025 16.64 -65.74 -75.86
C VAL A 1025 16.78 -64.36 -76.48
N ASP A 1026 15.86 -63.44 -76.19
CA ASP A 1026 15.93 -62.06 -76.65
C ASP A 1026 16.57 -61.11 -75.62
N GLU A 1027 16.76 -59.84 -75.99
CA GLU A 1027 17.38 -58.81 -75.15
C GLU A 1027 16.59 -58.52 -73.86
N SER A 1028 15.30 -58.84 -73.82
CA SER A 1028 14.48 -58.69 -72.62
C SER A 1028 14.62 -59.86 -71.65
N GLY A 1029 15.22 -60.98 -72.09
CA GLY A 1029 15.31 -62.23 -71.34
C GLY A 1029 14.14 -63.18 -71.58
N THR A 1030 13.35 -63.00 -72.66
CA THR A 1030 12.34 -63.99 -73.04
C THR A 1030 12.98 -65.14 -73.81
N ILE A 1031 12.87 -66.34 -73.25
CA ILE A 1031 13.34 -67.58 -73.85
C ILE A 1031 12.22 -68.18 -74.71
N ARG A 1032 12.53 -68.61 -75.93
CA ARG A 1032 11.63 -69.32 -76.83
C ARG A 1032 12.17 -70.71 -77.16
N ALA A 1033 11.41 -71.74 -76.81
CA ALA A 1033 11.77 -73.14 -77.05
C ALA A 1033 11.46 -73.55 -78.50
N LEU A 1034 12.45 -74.05 -79.23
CA LEU A 1034 12.35 -74.32 -80.67
C LEU A 1034 12.34 -75.81 -81.01
N LYS A 1035 13.26 -76.59 -80.46
CA LYS A 1035 13.40 -78.02 -80.77
C LYS A 1035 13.74 -78.82 -79.52
N PRO A 1036 13.26 -80.08 -79.42
CA PRO A 1036 13.58 -80.94 -78.29
C PRO A 1036 15.08 -81.09 -78.08
N GLY A 1037 15.51 -81.04 -76.82
CA GLY A 1037 16.93 -81.09 -76.45
C GLY A 1037 17.23 -80.23 -75.24
N VAL A 1038 18.49 -80.20 -74.81
CA VAL A 1038 18.95 -79.40 -73.68
C VAL A 1038 19.91 -78.32 -74.16
N THR A 1039 19.61 -77.07 -73.82
CA THR A 1039 20.48 -75.90 -74.03
C THR A 1039 20.63 -75.12 -72.73
N TRP A 1040 21.62 -74.23 -72.69
CA TRP A 1040 21.83 -73.30 -71.57
C TRP A 1040 21.65 -71.87 -72.06
N VAL A 1041 20.91 -71.07 -71.28
CA VAL A 1041 20.79 -69.62 -71.44
C VAL A 1041 21.62 -68.94 -70.36
N THR A 1042 22.62 -68.17 -70.76
CA THR A 1042 23.50 -67.43 -69.85
C THR A 1042 22.99 -65.99 -69.76
N ALA A 1043 22.67 -65.54 -68.55
CA ALA A 1043 22.34 -64.15 -68.25
C ALA A 1043 23.54 -63.50 -67.57
N GLU A 1044 23.97 -62.33 -68.03
CA GLU A 1044 25.10 -61.58 -67.47
C GLU A 1044 24.71 -60.13 -67.16
N ALA A 1045 25.05 -59.65 -65.96
CA ALA A 1045 24.87 -58.26 -65.56
C ALA A 1045 25.96 -57.85 -64.56
N GLN A 1046 26.51 -56.65 -64.76
CA GLN A 1046 27.53 -56.05 -63.88
C GLN A 1046 28.71 -57.02 -63.58
N GLY A 1047 29.15 -57.78 -64.60
CA GLY A 1047 30.26 -58.73 -64.50
C GLY A 1047 29.96 -60.02 -63.73
N LYS A 1048 28.68 -60.30 -63.42
CA LYS A 1048 28.20 -61.58 -62.86
C LYS A 1048 27.36 -62.30 -63.91
N SER A 1049 27.51 -63.61 -64.01
CA SER A 1049 26.72 -64.46 -64.90
C SER A 1049 26.01 -65.58 -64.14
N ILE A 1050 24.88 -66.03 -64.67
CA ILE A 1050 24.16 -67.24 -64.24
C ILE A 1050 23.72 -68.02 -65.47
N GLU A 1051 23.86 -69.35 -65.42
CA GLU A 1051 23.42 -70.25 -66.49
C GLU A 1051 22.09 -70.91 -66.11
N ILE A 1052 21.18 -70.92 -67.06
CA ILE A 1052 19.83 -71.45 -66.93
C ILE A 1052 19.71 -72.64 -67.88
N LYS A 1053 19.47 -73.82 -67.34
CA LYS A 1053 19.25 -75.01 -68.15
C LYS A 1053 17.84 -74.97 -68.73
N VAL A 1054 17.74 -75.03 -70.05
CA VAL A 1054 16.46 -75.10 -70.75
C VAL A 1054 16.35 -76.49 -71.37
N LYS A 1055 15.46 -77.32 -70.84
CA LYS A 1055 15.09 -78.60 -71.47
C LYS A 1055 13.83 -78.38 -72.29
N VAL A 1056 13.91 -78.73 -73.57
CA VAL A 1056 12.80 -78.66 -74.50
C VAL A 1056 12.29 -80.07 -74.77
N PHE A 1057 10.99 -80.29 -74.56
CA PHE A 1057 10.32 -81.57 -74.79
C PHE A 1057 9.57 -81.60 -76.13
N ASN A 1058 9.37 -82.81 -76.66
CA ASN A 1058 8.56 -83.06 -77.84
C ASN A 1058 7.10 -82.69 -77.56
N LYS A 1059 6.46 -82.07 -78.54
CA LYS A 1059 5.03 -81.76 -78.50
C LYS A 1059 4.28 -82.97 -79.05
N ASN A 1060 3.66 -83.83 -78.23
CA ASN A 1060 2.60 -84.73 -78.72
C ASN A 1060 1.62 -85.29 -77.67
N SER A 1061 0.33 -85.07 -77.99
CA SER A 1061 -0.90 -85.90 -77.93
C SER A 1061 -1.29 -86.76 -76.70
N ASN A 1062 -2.43 -86.38 -76.10
CA ASN A 1062 -3.52 -87.13 -75.42
C ASN A 1062 -3.23 -88.23 -74.38
N ALA A 1063 -3.70 -88.00 -73.15
CA ALA A 1063 -4.70 -88.79 -72.39
C ALA A 1063 -4.73 -88.19 -70.96
N ASP A 1064 -5.82 -87.53 -70.53
CA ASP A 1064 -7.02 -88.11 -69.88
C ASP A 1064 -6.78 -88.59 -68.45
N ILE A 1065 -7.83 -88.52 -67.60
CA ILE A 1065 -7.93 -88.82 -66.15
C ILE A 1065 -7.86 -87.54 -65.27
N SER A 1066 -9.00 -86.86 -65.05
CA SER A 1066 -10.07 -87.12 -64.04
C SER A 1066 -9.71 -86.49 -62.67
N SER A 1067 -10.39 -85.43 -62.23
CA SER A 1067 -11.70 -85.41 -61.50
C SER A 1067 -11.51 -85.35 -59.99
N TYR A 1068 -12.41 -84.58 -59.33
CA TYR A 1068 -12.68 -84.46 -57.89
C TYR A 1068 -11.86 -83.37 -57.16
N GLU A 1069 -12.50 -82.24 -56.80
CA GLU A 1069 -13.40 -82.01 -55.62
C GLU A 1069 -12.55 -81.84 -54.36
N ASP A 1070 -12.54 -80.62 -53.79
CA ASP A 1070 -13.31 -80.21 -52.59
C ASP A 1070 -12.62 -80.77 -51.33
N GLU A 1071 -12.49 -80.13 -50.17
CA GLU A 1071 -13.17 -79.03 -49.48
C GLU A 1071 -12.26 -78.73 -48.26
N ASP A 1072 -12.38 -77.54 -47.66
CA ASP A 1072 -12.20 -77.24 -46.21
C ASP A 1072 -10.87 -77.58 -45.49
N GLU A 1073 -10.37 -76.90 -44.46
CA GLU A 1073 -10.76 -75.77 -43.61
C GLU A 1073 -9.48 -75.40 -42.80
N GLN A 1074 -9.45 -74.19 -42.23
CA GLN A 1074 -8.54 -73.64 -41.18
C GLN A 1074 -7.27 -72.88 -41.59
#